data_AF-A0A1J4JCT5-F1
#
_entry.id   AF-A0A1J4JCT5-F1
#
_cell.length_a   1.000
_cell.length_b   1.000
_cell.length_c   1.000
_cell.angle_alpha   90.00
_cell.angle_beta   90.00
_cell.angle_gamma   90.00
#
_symmetry.space_group_name_H-M   'P 1'
#
loop_
_entity.id
_entity.type
_entity.pdbx_description
1 polymer ?
#
loop_
_entity_poly.entity_id
_entity_poly.type
_entity_poly.pdbx_seq_one_letter_code
_entity_poly.pdbx_strand_id
1 'polypeptide(L)'
;MEKLSGKLSLKLYELLPPPFSIKQEKFHEYWVDFYTSLKDAYEKDDFKKIYSIFEDTRYLTEFHIAVPPKDLERDIIYILYKIMTTMPIKNYLTQITACTIIHNFMMTNIRPQNLEIPWKPLYDFVYFIFLKDDLVLMNKGSAILVNVLNVISDLSPYFSEGSTPEIIQTLLPHISPRGSNSVIYMSFLSRFVPVFDSSYKEWFPNFIQEVKDAGNAERFCPLFRLIARIVHHNINDDFHYLVPLVMNSFSLVIINEFMPDFITVDRSYEFIDKTENHSILTSYVSEAVMVLCMSPSTKRAAVEEFTTIMNGARDLFHPSVSMNSPTMMFPFIYAFVSDLRYHFREVHREISFVPVESLPSQEEIHLILKPVVDLHLMMIHTLTQNDFLTLIGIIRIINELDPTTVYRYFEFAFQCIMLTDAECVAEQGWTVMTAVLIGLKNTPLFEQHIQELFELAVNNFFVVELQTVLMRFLYVVFSIFPFNKETAPPGLKNFPFELLSVNFMNAIIDACRSFPAIQGKYARVNSTLLRTISMVFHAYIMGASYEVLAAIQPILITILSDSTLMHSFPFFGVIYNYFFVIADDSLRKPILKQMKDLLSLNLDTLTTCNLIRRFIRSTSTGAKTKEEMQEALDFIMPYTKHPLSQVRKEAWYSIGNALFQEKKLCIVKPTKDILIPLSDFKFELFNFNFDQSEFVLPLADDIIGKIMNAKDPKSVTEILKETKQIIFAILNTTHEVIEGDSSNITPLFKKSPFYIEELIKPSVPVREKFFDLIIYLLDNYPDNVQILKATMRMLDGILSPILSNYTFDNSIELSFLKSLWSAYPLRNKYNIFELSHRIGFSYHRRAQYHHPICPGLIKVVNKIFILGFSKFTKIRTKACLLINGILAECSCLLEKELKRFLRDTKVSNVDELLDFLTYNGIFSILSHDENLLVPVLKYVCTQLNADDQETNGRLQSFIGALCSTIYPLGVPSQHSELWDTLLADLIDHVEKDAMKDRTLHI
;
A
#
# COMPACT_ATOMS: atom_id res chain seq x y z
N MET A 1 -11.25 0.32 -3.15
CA MET A 1 -10.16 -0.15 -2.25
C MET A 1 -10.66 -0.10 -0.81
N GLU A 2 -10.93 -1.26 -0.18
CA GLU A 2 -11.33 -1.31 1.23
C GLU A 2 -10.14 -0.90 2.12
N LYS A 3 -10.23 0.30 2.73
CA LYS A 3 -9.41 0.65 3.90
C LYS A 3 -9.74 -0.38 4.99
N LEU A 4 -8.71 -0.92 5.65
CA LEU A 4 -8.90 -1.65 6.90
C LEU A 4 -9.83 -0.82 7.80
N SER A 5 -10.87 -1.42 8.38
CA SER A 5 -11.60 -0.71 9.44
C SER A 5 -10.58 -0.34 10.51
N GLY A 6 -10.46 0.93 10.88
CA GLY A 6 -9.43 1.37 11.85
C GLY A 6 -9.45 0.57 13.16
N LYS A 7 -10.62 0.03 13.53
CA LYS A 7 -10.81 -0.90 14.65
C LYS A 7 -9.99 -2.21 14.55
N LEU A 8 -9.88 -2.80 13.36
CA LEU A 8 -9.09 -4.02 13.16
C LEU A 8 -7.60 -3.71 13.24
N SER A 9 -7.14 -2.63 12.60
CA SER A 9 -5.74 -2.19 12.67
C SER A 9 -5.31 -1.98 14.12
N LEU A 10 -6.08 -1.23 14.90
CA LEU A 10 -5.80 -0.98 16.32
C LEU A 10 -5.62 -2.28 17.11
N LYS A 11 -6.56 -3.22 16.97
CA LYS A 11 -6.48 -4.52 17.66
C LYS A 11 -5.27 -5.35 17.22
N LEU A 12 -4.85 -5.27 15.96
CA LEU A 12 -3.63 -5.94 15.50
C LEU A 12 -2.37 -5.36 16.16
N TYR A 13 -2.33 -4.03 16.39
CA TYR A 13 -1.23 -3.39 17.13
C TYR A 13 -1.26 -3.71 18.63
N GLU A 14 -2.43 -3.87 19.25
CA GLU A 14 -2.57 -4.33 20.64
C GLU A 14 -1.98 -5.74 20.84
N LEU A 15 -2.09 -6.60 19.82
CA LEU A 15 -1.58 -7.96 19.84
C LEU A 15 -0.05 -8.05 19.68
N LEU A 16 0.63 -6.98 19.25
CA LEU A 16 2.10 -6.99 19.14
C LEU A 16 2.76 -7.14 20.52
N PRO A 17 3.97 -7.67 20.62
CA PRO A 17 4.71 -7.76 21.87
C PRO A 17 5.28 -6.38 22.25
N PRO A 18 5.45 -6.07 23.56
CA PRO A 18 6.19 -4.90 23.98
C PRO A 18 7.61 -4.87 23.38
N PRO A 19 8.18 -3.68 23.05
CA PRO A 19 7.59 -2.34 23.19
C PRO A 19 6.73 -1.92 21.98
N PHE A 20 6.51 -2.82 21.02
CA PHE A 20 5.79 -2.54 19.79
C PHE A 20 4.26 -2.57 19.97
N SER A 21 3.75 -3.14 21.05
CA SER A 21 2.34 -3.08 21.41
C SER A 21 1.84 -1.64 21.56
N ILE A 22 0.63 -1.36 21.10
CA ILE A 22 -0.01 -0.07 21.35
C ILE A 22 -1.29 -0.31 22.12
N LYS A 23 -1.41 0.34 23.28
CA LYS A 23 -2.64 0.29 24.08
C LYS A 23 -3.60 1.41 23.69
N GLN A 24 -4.89 1.17 23.88
CA GLN A 24 -5.94 2.14 23.55
C GLN A 24 -5.79 3.47 24.32
N GLU A 25 -5.27 3.45 25.54
CA GLU A 25 -5.08 4.65 26.36
C GLU A 25 -4.07 5.62 25.74
N LYS A 26 -2.94 5.12 25.21
CA LYS A 26 -1.93 5.96 24.52
C LYS A 26 -2.52 6.66 23.28
N PHE A 27 -3.45 6.01 22.57
CA PHE A 27 -4.15 6.65 21.45
C PHE A 27 -5.09 7.75 21.91
N HIS A 28 -5.83 7.51 22.98
CA HIS A 28 -6.73 8.51 23.53
C HIS A 28 -5.98 9.76 23.99
N GLU A 29 -4.87 9.58 24.72
CA GLU A 29 -3.98 10.67 25.16
C GLU A 29 -3.47 11.51 23.98
N TYR A 30 -2.99 10.85 22.91
CA TYR A 30 -2.56 11.56 21.70
C TYR A 30 -3.67 12.45 21.12
N TRP A 31 -4.91 11.94 21.02
CA TRP A 31 -6.01 12.70 20.43
C TRP A 31 -6.45 13.89 21.29
N VAL A 32 -6.38 13.77 22.62
CA VAL A 32 -6.59 14.90 23.54
C VAL A 32 -5.56 15.99 23.27
N ASP A 33 -4.29 15.62 23.14
CA ASP A 33 -3.19 16.54 22.89
C ASP A 33 -3.23 17.16 21.50
N PHE A 34 -3.61 16.38 20.48
CA PHE A 34 -3.85 16.86 19.13
C PHE A 34 -4.93 17.94 19.13
N TYR A 35 -6.10 17.64 19.71
CA TYR A 35 -7.20 18.60 19.78
C TYR A 35 -6.81 19.88 20.53
N THR A 36 -6.16 19.74 21.69
CA THR A 36 -5.75 20.88 22.53
C THR A 36 -4.74 21.76 21.79
N SER A 37 -3.74 21.14 21.15
CA SER A 37 -2.71 21.87 20.39
C SER A 37 -3.29 22.56 19.15
N LEU A 38 -4.21 21.90 18.46
CA LEU A 38 -4.89 22.41 17.28
C LEU A 38 -5.78 23.61 17.63
N LYS A 39 -6.54 23.50 18.72
CA LYS A 39 -7.40 24.56 19.23
C LYS A 39 -6.57 25.79 19.65
N ASP A 40 -5.50 25.60 20.41
CA ASP A 40 -4.60 26.70 20.81
C ASP A 40 -3.97 27.40 19.60
N ALA A 41 -3.52 26.64 18.59
CA ALA A 41 -2.95 27.19 17.37
C ALA A 41 -3.99 28.01 16.56
N TYR A 42 -5.22 27.50 16.45
CA TYR A 42 -6.30 28.20 15.78
C TYR A 42 -6.74 29.47 16.50
N GLU A 43 -6.87 29.43 17.83
CA GLU A 43 -7.22 30.62 18.64
C GLU A 43 -6.14 31.73 18.54
N LYS A 44 -4.89 31.36 18.22
CA LYS A 44 -3.77 32.29 17.98
C LYS A 44 -3.60 32.72 16.52
N ASP A 45 -4.47 32.27 15.60
CA ASP A 45 -4.36 32.48 14.14
C ASP A 45 -3.02 31.99 13.55
N ASP A 46 -2.41 30.96 14.17
CA ASP A 46 -1.11 30.41 13.77
C ASP A 46 -1.25 29.24 12.80
N PHE A 47 -1.60 29.54 11.54
CA PHE A 47 -1.79 28.53 10.50
C PHE A 47 -0.53 27.73 10.15
N LYS A 48 0.67 28.28 10.41
CA LYS A 48 1.93 27.53 10.24
C LYS A 48 2.03 26.42 11.28
N LYS A 49 1.71 26.71 12.55
CA LYS A 49 1.66 25.69 13.61
C LYS A 49 0.55 24.66 13.36
N ILE A 50 -0.60 25.07 12.84
CA ILE A 50 -1.67 24.13 12.43
C ILE A 50 -1.16 23.15 11.37
N TYR A 51 -0.48 23.66 10.34
CA TYR A 51 0.10 22.80 9.30
C TYR A 51 1.09 21.79 9.89
N SER A 52 1.97 22.23 10.78
CA SER A 52 2.91 21.34 11.49
C SER A 52 2.19 20.23 12.28
N ILE A 53 1.09 20.55 12.97
CA ILE A 53 0.27 19.57 13.70
C ILE A 53 -0.37 18.55 12.75
N PHE A 54 -0.78 18.99 11.55
CA PHE A 54 -1.33 18.10 10.54
C PHE A 54 -0.29 17.15 9.95
N GLU A 55 0.93 17.64 9.68
CA GLU A 55 2.03 16.78 9.23
C GLU A 55 2.37 15.71 10.28
N ASP A 56 2.39 16.05 11.58
CA ASP A 56 2.58 15.07 12.66
C ASP A 56 1.49 13.99 12.68
N THR A 57 0.27 14.35 12.27
CA THR A 57 -0.89 13.44 12.29
C THR A 57 -0.98 12.56 11.03
N ARG A 58 -0.27 12.94 9.96
CA ARG A 58 -0.24 12.19 8.70
C ARG A 58 0.16 10.73 8.92
N TYR A 59 1.11 10.46 9.81
CA TYR A 59 1.53 9.12 10.19
C TYR A 59 0.34 8.26 10.67
N LEU A 60 -0.56 8.79 11.51
CA LEU A 60 -1.72 8.02 11.98
C LEU A 60 -2.67 7.60 10.86
N THR A 61 -2.79 8.42 9.81
CA THR A 61 -3.60 8.11 8.63
C THR A 61 -2.96 7.03 7.77
N GLU A 62 -1.63 7.07 7.62
CA GLU A 62 -0.83 6.06 6.89
C GLU A 62 -0.86 4.69 7.60
N PHE A 63 -0.90 4.65 8.93
CA PHE A 63 -1.01 3.40 9.70
C PHE A 63 -2.44 2.88 9.89
N HIS A 64 -3.44 3.56 9.31
CA HIS A 64 -4.87 3.21 9.41
C HIS A 64 -5.40 3.15 10.85
N ILE A 65 -4.92 4.02 11.74
CA ILE A 65 -5.38 4.13 13.15
C ILE A 65 -6.00 5.50 13.43
N ALA A 66 -6.45 6.19 12.38
CA ALA A 66 -6.89 7.59 12.42
C ALA A 66 -8.27 7.83 13.05
N VAL A 67 -8.80 6.91 13.86
CA VAL A 67 -10.14 7.09 14.46
C VAL A 67 -10.01 7.91 15.74
N PRO A 68 -10.53 9.15 15.80
CA PRO A 68 -10.60 9.88 17.07
C PRO A 68 -11.53 9.16 18.07
N PRO A 69 -11.27 9.25 19.38
CA PRO A 69 -12.18 8.78 20.42
C PRO A 69 -13.57 9.41 20.29
N LYS A 70 -14.63 8.65 20.60
CA LYS A 70 -16.04 9.08 20.44
C LYS A 70 -16.35 10.40 21.18
N ASP A 71 -15.67 10.64 22.30
CA ASP A 71 -15.86 11.82 23.14
C ASP A 71 -15.18 13.08 22.58
N LEU A 72 -14.16 12.94 21.72
CA LEU A 72 -13.43 14.06 21.07
C LEU A 72 -13.80 14.27 19.60
N GLU A 73 -14.44 13.28 18.98
CA GLU A 73 -14.74 13.25 17.55
C GLU A 73 -15.43 14.53 17.06
N ARG A 74 -16.51 14.93 17.73
CA ARG A 74 -17.29 16.13 17.38
C ARG A 74 -16.42 17.39 17.42
N ASP A 75 -15.67 17.55 18.49
CA ASP A 75 -14.87 18.75 18.74
C ASP A 75 -13.72 18.88 17.73
N ILE A 76 -13.09 17.76 17.39
CA ILE A 76 -12.05 17.68 16.36
C ILE A 76 -12.62 18.02 14.98
N ILE A 77 -13.75 17.43 14.59
CA ILE A 77 -14.39 17.74 13.29
C ILE A 77 -14.77 19.22 13.22
N TYR A 78 -15.28 19.79 14.31
CA TYR A 78 -15.70 21.19 14.35
C TYR A 78 -14.52 22.16 14.21
N ILE A 79 -13.39 21.91 14.89
CA ILE A 79 -12.21 22.77 14.73
C ILE A 79 -11.58 22.64 13.34
N LEU A 80 -11.53 21.42 12.77
CA LEU A 80 -11.06 21.21 11.39
C LEU A 80 -11.95 21.92 10.37
N TYR A 81 -13.28 21.88 10.58
CA TYR A 81 -14.24 22.61 9.75
C TYR A 81 -14.00 24.12 9.80
N LYS A 82 -13.76 24.68 11.00
CA LYS A 82 -13.44 26.10 11.18
C LYS A 82 -12.14 26.49 10.48
N ILE A 83 -11.09 25.68 10.60
CA ILE A 83 -9.81 25.89 9.92
C ILE A 83 -10.03 25.91 8.40
N MET A 84 -10.67 24.87 7.86
CA MET A 84 -10.97 24.75 6.44
C MET A 84 -11.75 25.95 5.90
N THR A 85 -12.77 26.41 6.63
CA THR A 85 -13.68 27.49 6.18
C THR A 85 -13.25 28.90 6.57
N THR A 86 -12.04 29.08 7.12
CA THR A 86 -11.53 30.42 7.47
C THR A 86 -11.32 31.26 6.20
N MET A 87 -11.98 32.42 6.17
CA MET A 87 -11.90 33.40 5.07
C MET A 87 -11.44 34.77 5.61
N PRO A 88 -10.58 35.51 4.88
CA PRO A 88 -9.87 35.10 3.66
C PRO A 88 -8.93 33.90 3.91
N ILE A 89 -8.63 33.14 2.86
CA ILE A 89 -7.73 31.98 2.94
C ILE A 89 -6.41 32.41 3.60
N LYS A 90 -6.07 31.74 4.70
CA LYS A 90 -4.86 32.04 5.49
C LYS A 90 -3.67 31.23 5.01
N ASN A 91 -3.89 29.95 4.73
CA ASN A 91 -2.90 29.05 4.16
C ASN A 91 -3.62 27.92 3.41
N TYR A 92 -3.50 27.92 2.08
CA TYR A 92 -4.22 27.02 1.20
C TYR A 92 -3.92 25.54 1.49
N LEU A 93 -2.63 25.19 1.66
CA LEU A 93 -2.21 23.82 1.95
C LEU A 93 -2.78 23.32 3.28
N THR A 94 -2.73 24.15 4.32
CA THR A 94 -3.29 23.82 5.64
C THR A 94 -4.79 23.53 5.55
N GLN A 95 -5.53 24.40 4.86
CA GLN A 95 -6.98 24.28 4.73
C GLN A 95 -7.38 23.03 3.92
N ILE A 96 -6.64 22.67 2.88
CA ILE A 96 -6.92 21.42 2.15
C ILE A 96 -6.45 20.17 2.90
N THR A 97 -5.34 20.25 3.63
CA THR A 97 -4.92 19.15 4.51
C THR A 97 -5.98 18.89 5.57
N ALA A 98 -6.66 19.91 6.08
CA ALA A 98 -7.83 19.74 6.94
C ALA A 98 -8.96 18.95 6.23
N CYS A 99 -9.27 19.23 4.95
CA CYS A 99 -10.22 18.43 4.17
C CYS A 99 -9.80 16.95 4.11
N THR A 100 -8.52 16.69 3.88
CA THR A 100 -7.96 15.33 3.80
C THR A 100 -8.09 14.58 5.12
N ILE A 101 -7.82 15.26 6.25
CA ILE A 101 -7.96 14.67 7.59
C ILE A 101 -9.44 14.36 7.89
N ILE A 102 -10.35 15.31 7.65
CA ILE A 102 -11.80 15.08 7.84
C ILE A 102 -12.25 13.90 6.98
N HIS A 103 -11.94 13.89 5.69
CA HIS A 103 -12.34 12.81 4.78
C HIS A 103 -11.83 11.44 5.27
N ASN A 104 -10.58 11.39 5.75
CA ASN A 104 -10.01 10.16 6.32
C ASN A 104 -10.76 9.70 7.58
N PHE A 105 -11.19 10.61 8.46
CA PHE A 105 -12.00 10.25 9.64
C PHE A 105 -13.37 9.71 9.24
N MET A 106 -14.06 10.41 8.33
CA MET A 106 -15.41 10.04 7.89
C MET A 106 -15.44 8.69 7.16
N MET A 107 -14.38 8.36 6.42
CA MET A 107 -14.21 7.05 5.77
C MET A 107 -14.05 5.86 6.75
N THR A 108 -13.79 6.09 8.03
CA THR A 108 -13.57 5.01 9.02
C THR A 108 -14.84 4.53 9.73
N ASN A 109 -16.02 4.81 9.15
CA ASN A 109 -17.36 4.43 9.62
C ASN A 109 -17.82 5.12 10.92
N ILE A 110 -17.37 6.36 11.14
CA ILE A 110 -17.86 7.17 12.26
C ILE A 110 -18.86 8.18 11.71
N ARG A 111 -20.08 8.14 12.23
CA ARG A 111 -21.07 9.20 12.04
C ARG A 111 -21.21 9.92 13.37
N PRO A 112 -20.61 11.10 13.55
CA PRO A 112 -20.70 11.83 14.81
C PRO A 112 -22.17 12.13 15.10
N GLN A 113 -22.62 11.77 16.30
CA GLN A 113 -23.95 12.12 16.77
C GLN A 113 -23.97 13.61 17.18
N ASN A 114 -25.08 14.30 16.91
CA ASN A 114 -25.29 15.70 17.30
C ASN A 114 -24.28 16.69 16.69
N LEU A 115 -23.79 16.40 15.48
CA LEU A 115 -23.01 17.35 14.68
C LEU A 115 -23.95 18.18 13.80
N GLU A 116 -23.83 19.50 13.86
CA GLU A 116 -24.52 20.45 13.00
C GLU A 116 -23.51 21.48 12.49
N ILE A 117 -23.48 21.69 11.18
CA ILE A 117 -22.48 22.50 10.48
C ILE A 117 -23.19 23.38 9.43
N PRO A 118 -22.87 24.68 9.34
CA PRO A 118 -23.44 25.53 8.29
C PRO A 118 -22.88 25.16 6.90
N TRP A 119 -23.72 25.12 5.88
CA TRP A 119 -23.26 24.77 4.52
C TRP A 119 -22.51 25.92 3.83
N LYS A 120 -22.91 27.18 4.12
CA LYS A 120 -22.46 28.36 3.38
C LYS A 120 -20.95 28.64 3.48
N PRO A 121 -20.29 28.58 4.65
CA PRO A 121 -18.84 28.80 4.73
C PRO A 121 -18.04 27.75 3.94
N LEU A 122 -18.52 26.50 3.91
CA LEU A 122 -17.92 25.46 3.08
C LEU A 122 -18.13 25.73 1.59
N TYR A 123 -19.32 26.19 1.19
CA TYR A 123 -19.56 26.63 -0.19
C TYR A 123 -18.64 27.77 -0.59
N ASP A 124 -18.48 28.79 0.26
CA ASP A 124 -17.63 29.94 -0.04
C ASP A 124 -16.15 29.53 -0.19
N PHE A 125 -15.66 28.61 0.65
CA PHE A 125 -14.33 28.01 0.52
C PHE A 125 -14.19 27.25 -0.81
N VAL A 126 -15.08 26.29 -1.09
CA VAL A 126 -15.02 25.46 -2.30
C VAL A 126 -15.16 26.33 -3.56
N TYR A 127 -16.07 27.30 -3.53
CA TYR A 127 -16.25 28.26 -4.61
C TYR A 127 -15.00 29.10 -4.84
N PHE A 128 -14.31 29.52 -3.77
CA PHE A 128 -13.02 30.20 -3.89
C PHE A 128 -12.01 29.32 -4.63
N ILE A 129 -11.79 28.09 -4.13
CA ILE A 129 -10.79 27.13 -4.65
C ILE A 129 -11.01 26.79 -6.13
N PHE A 130 -12.26 26.60 -6.55
CA PHE A 130 -12.56 26.09 -7.90
C PHE A 130 -12.97 27.14 -8.92
N LEU A 131 -13.50 28.30 -8.51
CA LEU A 131 -14.14 29.25 -9.43
C LEU A 131 -13.60 30.69 -9.33
N LYS A 132 -12.86 31.06 -8.28
CA LYS A 132 -12.29 32.41 -8.12
C LYS A 132 -10.77 32.47 -8.14
N ASP A 133 -10.10 31.38 -7.79
CA ASP A 133 -8.66 31.39 -7.58
C ASP A 133 -7.90 31.25 -8.92
N ASP A 134 -7.02 32.19 -9.23
CA ASP A 134 -6.09 32.10 -10.38
C ASP A 134 -5.12 30.91 -10.20
N LEU A 135 -5.02 30.32 -8.99
CA LEU A 135 -4.28 29.09 -8.69
C LEU A 135 -4.84 27.82 -9.34
N VAL A 136 -6.04 27.85 -9.95
CA VAL A 136 -6.57 26.73 -10.77
C VAL A 136 -5.58 26.35 -11.89
N LEU A 137 -4.77 27.31 -12.37
CA LEU A 137 -3.70 27.06 -13.34
C LEU A 137 -2.48 26.33 -12.75
N MET A 138 -2.21 26.48 -11.45
CA MET A 138 -0.99 25.95 -10.79
C MET A 138 -1.15 24.54 -10.22
N ASN A 139 -2.38 24.08 -9.97
CA ASN A 139 -2.66 22.81 -9.28
C ASN A 139 -3.27 21.72 -10.19
N LYS A 140 -3.01 21.82 -11.50
CA LYS A 140 -3.45 20.88 -12.54
C LYS A 140 -2.87 19.47 -12.32
N GLY A 141 -3.43 18.73 -11.38
CA GLY A 141 -3.12 17.31 -11.19
C GLY A 141 -3.02 16.80 -9.76
N SER A 142 -3.28 17.60 -8.71
CA SER A 142 -3.12 17.10 -7.34
C SER A 142 -4.35 16.30 -6.87
N ALA A 143 -4.12 15.07 -6.38
CA ALA A 143 -5.12 14.25 -5.69
C ALA A 143 -5.76 14.97 -4.48
N ILE A 144 -5.09 16.02 -4.00
CA ILE A 144 -5.45 16.92 -2.92
C ILE A 144 -6.79 17.63 -3.18
N LEU A 145 -7.08 18.06 -4.43
CA LEU A 145 -8.35 18.70 -4.79
C LEU A 145 -9.55 17.74 -4.75
N VAL A 146 -9.33 16.45 -4.97
CA VAL A 146 -10.40 15.43 -4.87
C VAL A 146 -10.89 15.31 -3.43
N ASN A 147 -10.01 15.43 -2.44
CA ASN A 147 -10.39 15.41 -1.02
C ASN A 147 -11.26 16.61 -0.64
N VAL A 148 -11.05 17.77 -1.25
CA VAL A 148 -11.94 18.94 -1.08
C VAL A 148 -13.35 18.63 -1.56
N LEU A 149 -13.51 17.94 -2.70
CA LEU A 149 -14.83 17.54 -3.18
C LEU A 149 -15.46 16.44 -2.32
N ASN A 150 -14.66 15.48 -1.84
CA ASN A 150 -15.16 14.38 -1.02
C ASN A 150 -15.66 14.86 0.34
N VAL A 151 -14.96 15.81 1.00
CA VAL A 151 -15.35 16.32 2.31
C VAL A 151 -16.74 16.96 2.30
N ILE A 152 -17.17 17.52 1.17
CA ILE A 152 -18.52 18.07 1.01
C ILE A 152 -19.58 16.98 1.21
N SER A 153 -19.36 15.81 0.59
CA SER A 153 -20.30 14.68 0.72
C SER A 153 -20.28 14.09 2.12
N ASP A 154 -19.13 14.11 2.78
CA ASP A 154 -18.99 13.64 4.15
C ASP A 154 -19.73 14.55 5.14
N LEU A 155 -19.74 15.87 4.89
CA LEU A 155 -20.33 16.87 5.79
C LEU A 155 -21.78 17.25 5.45
N SER A 156 -22.26 17.03 4.22
CA SER A 156 -23.65 17.34 3.83
C SER A 156 -24.73 16.73 4.73
N PRO A 157 -24.56 15.53 5.34
CA PRO A 157 -25.56 14.99 6.28
C PRO A 157 -25.74 15.80 7.56
N TYR A 158 -24.82 16.72 7.86
CA TYR A 158 -24.81 17.51 9.08
C TYR A 158 -25.17 18.99 8.84
N PHE A 159 -25.68 19.32 7.66
CA PHE A 159 -26.15 20.67 7.38
C PHE A 159 -27.42 21.00 8.17
N SER A 160 -27.53 22.25 8.62
CA SER A 160 -28.70 22.74 9.36
C SER A 160 -30.01 22.53 8.58
N GLU A 161 -31.08 22.26 9.31
CA GLU A 161 -32.43 22.15 8.74
C GLU A 161 -32.78 23.40 7.91
N GLY A 162 -33.35 23.22 6.72
CA GLY A 162 -33.64 24.31 5.78
C GLY A 162 -32.51 24.69 4.82
N SER A 163 -31.33 24.05 4.92
CA SER A 163 -30.22 24.30 3.96
C SER A 163 -30.54 23.87 2.53
N THR A 164 -31.37 22.82 2.33
CA THR A 164 -31.64 22.26 1.00
C THR A 164 -32.25 23.29 0.03
N PRO A 165 -33.37 23.98 0.36
CA PRO A 165 -33.90 25.04 -0.50
C PRO A 165 -32.88 26.13 -0.87
N GLU A 166 -32.07 26.57 0.08
CA GLU A 166 -31.04 27.60 -0.16
C GLU A 166 -29.96 27.12 -1.12
N ILE A 167 -29.50 25.88 -0.96
CA ILE A 167 -28.50 25.24 -1.84
C ILE A 167 -29.07 25.13 -3.25
N ILE A 168 -30.31 24.67 -3.40
CA ILE A 168 -30.97 24.53 -4.71
C ILE A 168 -31.10 25.91 -5.38
N GLN A 169 -31.60 26.91 -4.66
CA GLN A 169 -31.74 28.28 -5.18
C GLN A 169 -30.39 28.90 -5.57
N THR A 170 -29.31 28.51 -4.89
CA THR A 170 -27.96 29.01 -5.19
C THR A 170 -27.33 28.28 -6.39
N LEU A 171 -27.42 26.96 -6.47
CA LEU A 171 -26.66 26.16 -7.44
C LEU A 171 -27.40 25.93 -8.75
N LEU A 172 -28.71 25.66 -8.69
CA LEU A 172 -29.51 25.26 -9.84
C LEU A 172 -29.51 26.29 -10.99
N PRO A 173 -29.62 27.62 -10.72
CA PRO A 173 -29.61 28.62 -11.79
C PRO A 173 -28.31 28.71 -12.61
N HIS A 174 -27.21 28.15 -12.09
CA HIS A 174 -25.92 28.13 -12.76
C HIS A 174 -25.68 26.89 -13.62
N ILE A 175 -26.61 25.93 -13.59
CA ILE A 175 -26.55 24.71 -14.38
C ILE A 175 -27.31 24.93 -15.68
N SER A 176 -26.57 25.01 -16.79
CA SER A 176 -27.15 25.17 -18.13
C SER A 176 -26.52 24.18 -19.12
N PRO A 177 -27.28 23.65 -20.09
CA PRO A 177 -26.74 22.77 -21.13
C PRO A 177 -25.59 23.40 -21.92
N ARG A 178 -25.45 24.74 -21.92
CA ARG A 178 -24.40 25.49 -22.63
C ARG A 178 -23.43 26.25 -21.73
N GLY A 179 -23.59 26.20 -20.41
CA GLY A 179 -22.72 26.91 -19.47
C GLY A 179 -21.32 26.28 -19.40
N SER A 180 -20.27 27.11 -19.40
CA SER A 180 -18.87 26.66 -19.28
C SER A 180 -18.56 26.02 -17.92
N ASN A 181 -19.21 26.48 -16.85
CA ASN A 181 -19.01 25.98 -15.48
C ASN A 181 -20.11 25.00 -15.03
N SER A 182 -21.04 24.61 -15.91
CA SER A 182 -22.20 23.78 -15.53
C SER A 182 -21.80 22.45 -14.88
N VAL A 183 -20.71 21.84 -15.34
CA VAL A 183 -20.18 20.57 -14.80
C VAL A 183 -19.69 20.74 -13.35
N ILE A 184 -19.06 21.87 -13.02
CA ILE A 184 -18.63 22.22 -11.66
C ILE A 184 -19.85 22.43 -10.76
N TYR A 185 -20.82 23.21 -11.20
CA TYR A 185 -22.05 23.43 -10.43
C TYR A 185 -22.88 22.15 -10.25
N MET A 186 -22.91 21.25 -11.24
CA MET A 186 -23.48 19.91 -11.09
C MET A 186 -22.72 19.06 -10.08
N SER A 187 -21.38 19.15 -10.10
CA SER A 187 -20.53 18.49 -9.10
C SER A 187 -20.80 19.01 -7.69
N PHE A 188 -21.04 20.31 -7.53
CA PHE A 188 -21.45 20.91 -6.27
C PHE A 188 -22.84 20.45 -5.87
N LEU A 189 -23.83 20.51 -6.77
CA LEU A 189 -25.20 20.09 -6.49
C LEU A 189 -25.26 18.64 -6.00
N SER A 190 -24.59 17.72 -6.70
CA SER A 190 -24.53 16.29 -6.33
C SER A 190 -23.88 15.99 -4.97
N ARG A 191 -23.16 16.97 -4.39
CA ARG A 191 -22.38 16.81 -3.15
C ARG A 191 -22.99 17.60 -1.99
N PHE A 192 -23.35 18.85 -2.20
CA PHE A 192 -23.89 19.74 -1.18
C PHE A 192 -25.32 19.41 -0.77
N VAL A 193 -26.17 18.99 -1.70
CA VAL A 193 -27.59 18.74 -1.39
C VAL A 193 -27.71 17.61 -0.36
N PRO A 194 -28.24 17.89 0.85
CA PRO A 194 -28.65 16.86 1.79
C PRO A 194 -29.81 16.07 1.18
N VAL A 195 -29.70 14.75 1.11
CA VAL A 195 -30.71 13.87 0.48
C VAL A 195 -31.58 13.14 1.51
N PHE A 196 -31.57 13.60 2.76
CA PHE A 196 -32.12 12.91 3.93
C PHE A 196 -33.60 13.20 4.19
N ASP A 197 -34.18 14.22 3.55
CA ASP A 197 -35.58 14.58 3.69
C ASP A 197 -36.33 14.48 2.35
N SER A 198 -37.67 14.50 2.41
CA SER A 198 -38.54 14.42 1.25
C SER A 198 -38.53 15.68 0.37
N SER A 199 -37.70 16.69 0.66
CA SER A 199 -37.64 17.95 -0.10
C SER A 199 -37.21 17.74 -1.55
N TYR A 200 -36.51 16.63 -1.84
CA TYR A 200 -36.13 16.29 -3.21
C TYR A 200 -37.35 16.22 -4.16
N LYS A 201 -38.54 15.86 -3.64
CA LYS A 201 -39.78 15.75 -4.41
C LYS A 201 -40.22 17.08 -5.04
N GLU A 202 -39.77 18.21 -4.50
CA GLU A 202 -40.19 19.55 -4.94
C GLU A 202 -39.43 20.04 -6.18
N TRP A 203 -38.17 19.62 -6.35
CA TRP A 203 -37.30 20.14 -7.41
C TRP A 203 -36.74 19.06 -8.35
N PHE A 204 -36.49 17.85 -7.83
CA PHE A 204 -35.76 16.82 -8.57
C PHE A 204 -36.51 16.30 -9.81
N PRO A 205 -37.84 16.02 -9.78
CA PRO A 205 -38.56 15.60 -10.98
C PRO A 205 -38.51 16.63 -12.12
N ASN A 206 -38.68 17.91 -11.79
CA ASN A 206 -38.60 19.01 -12.76
C ASN A 206 -37.19 19.12 -13.33
N PHE A 207 -36.17 19.05 -12.45
CA PHE A 207 -34.78 19.06 -12.87
C PHE A 207 -34.43 17.91 -13.83
N ILE A 208 -34.91 16.69 -13.55
CA ILE A 208 -34.72 15.54 -14.45
C ILE A 208 -35.38 15.77 -15.81
N GLN A 209 -36.56 16.41 -15.86
CA GLN A 209 -37.23 16.74 -17.11
C GLN A 209 -36.41 17.74 -17.94
N GLU A 210 -35.92 18.81 -17.32
CA GLU A 210 -35.07 19.81 -17.98
C GLU A 210 -33.77 19.22 -18.52
N VAL A 211 -33.15 18.28 -17.80
CA VAL A 211 -31.94 17.59 -18.24
C VAL A 211 -32.20 16.64 -19.41
N LYS A 212 -33.36 15.96 -19.44
CA LYS A 212 -33.74 15.10 -20.59
C LYS A 212 -33.84 15.90 -21.88
N ASP A 213 -34.37 17.12 -21.81
CA ASP A 213 -34.58 18.01 -22.95
C ASP A 213 -33.27 18.69 -23.42
N ALA A 214 -32.20 18.64 -22.60
CA ALA A 214 -30.90 19.25 -22.87
C ALA A 214 -29.99 18.46 -23.83
N GLY A 215 -30.33 17.21 -24.15
CA GLY A 215 -29.75 16.46 -25.27
C GLY A 215 -28.32 15.90 -25.11
N ASN A 216 -27.62 16.10 -23.99
CA ASN A 216 -26.31 15.48 -23.73
C ASN A 216 -26.23 14.91 -22.31
N ALA A 217 -26.42 13.60 -22.16
CA ALA A 217 -26.25 12.88 -20.88
C ALA A 217 -24.82 12.98 -20.30
N GLU A 218 -23.89 13.46 -21.11
CA GLU A 218 -22.44 13.44 -20.97
C GLU A 218 -21.91 14.51 -20.00
N ARG A 219 -22.57 15.67 -19.92
CA ARG A 219 -22.24 16.77 -18.98
C ARG A 219 -22.74 16.50 -17.56
N PHE A 220 -23.36 15.34 -17.34
CA PHE A 220 -24.11 15.02 -16.15
C PHE A 220 -23.57 13.76 -15.44
N CYS A 221 -22.27 13.44 -15.56
CA CYS A 221 -21.64 12.43 -14.70
C CYS A 221 -22.02 12.61 -13.20
N PRO A 222 -22.01 13.84 -12.63
CA PRO A 222 -22.49 14.07 -11.26
C PRO A 222 -23.99 13.81 -11.03
N LEU A 223 -24.82 13.76 -12.08
CA LEU A 223 -26.24 13.43 -11.99
C LEU A 223 -26.46 11.99 -11.57
N PHE A 224 -25.70 11.03 -12.11
CA PHE A 224 -25.85 9.62 -11.71
C PHE A 224 -25.50 9.42 -10.24
N ARG A 225 -24.48 10.13 -9.74
CA ARG A 225 -24.18 10.21 -8.30
C ARG A 225 -25.36 10.80 -7.51
N LEU A 226 -25.96 11.89 -7.98
CA LEU A 226 -27.11 12.52 -7.32
C LEU A 226 -28.33 11.59 -7.30
N ILE A 227 -28.65 10.94 -8.44
CA ILE A 227 -29.68 9.91 -8.56
C ILE A 227 -29.41 8.80 -7.54
N ALA A 228 -28.21 8.23 -7.54
CA ALA A 228 -27.84 7.14 -6.66
C ALA A 228 -28.06 7.50 -5.18
N ARG A 229 -27.59 8.69 -4.78
CA ARG A 229 -27.77 9.21 -3.41
C ARG A 229 -29.23 9.43 -3.03
N ILE A 230 -30.03 10.05 -3.90
CA ILE A 230 -31.46 10.30 -3.63
C ILE A 230 -32.22 8.98 -3.46
N VAL A 231 -32.03 8.04 -4.40
CA VAL A 231 -32.71 6.74 -4.37
C VAL A 231 -32.26 5.93 -3.16
N HIS A 232 -30.95 5.88 -2.85
CA HIS A 232 -30.43 5.11 -1.72
C HIS A 232 -31.03 5.57 -0.37
N HIS A 233 -31.16 6.88 -0.14
CA HIS A 233 -31.68 7.40 1.12
C HIS A 233 -33.21 7.38 1.21
N ASN A 234 -33.90 7.38 0.06
CA ASN A 234 -35.36 7.38 -0.02
C ASN A 234 -35.86 6.08 -0.65
N ILE A 235 -35.20 4.95 -0.39
CA ILE A 235 -35.32 3.68 -1.14
C ILE A 235 -36.75 3.14 -1.31
N ASN A 236 -37.66 3.48 -0.39
CA ASN A 236 -39.06 3.08 -0.41
C ASN A 236 -39.94 3.90 -1.36
N ASP A 237 -39.50 5.09 -1.78
CA ASP A 237 -40.24 5.95 -2.71
C ASP A 237 -40.25 5.35 -4.12
N ASP A 238 -41.18 5.83 -4.96
CA ASP A 238 -41.31 5.40 -6.36
C ASP A 238 -40.38 6.21 -7.29
N PHE A 239 -39.42 5.52 -7.91
CA PHE A 239 -38.46 6.06 -8.85
C PHE A 239 -38.61 5.51 -10.28
N HIS A 240 -39.77 4.94 -10.66
CA HIS A 240 -39.96 4.35 -12.00
C HIS A 240 -39.62 5.32 -13.14
N TYR A 241 -39.86 6.63 -12.96
CA TYR A 241 -39.57 7.66 -13.96
C TYR A 241 -38.07 7.84 -14.29
N LEU A 242 -37.19 7.32 -13.43
CA LEU A 242 -35.73 7.33 -13.61
C LEU A 242 -35.23 6.12 -14.40
N VAL A 243 -35.96 4.99 -14.42
CA VAL A 243 -35.51 3.73 -15.04
C VAL A 243 -35.09 3.94 -16.50
N PRO A 244 -35.91 4.58 -17.38
CA PRO A 244 -35.50 4.77 -18.77
C PRO A 244 -34.23 5.62 -18.92
N LEU A 245 -34.06 6.65 -18.07
CA LEU A 245 -32.90 7.54 -18.13
C LEU A 245 -31.62 6.78 -17.76
N VAL A 246 -31.64 6.07 -16.63
CA VAL A 246 -30.47 5.35 -16.11
C VAL A 246 -30.12 4.17 -17.01
N MET A 247 -31.10 3.40 -17.47
CA MET A 247 -30.87 2.20 -18.30
C MET A 247 -30.41 2.54 -19.73
N ASN A 248 -30.92 3.63 -20.32
CA ASN A 248 -30.40 4.13 -21.60
C ASN A 248 -28.96 4.61 -21.47
N SER A 249 -28.63 5.27 -20.36
CA SER A 249 -27.27 5.75 -20.09
C SER A 249 -26.31 4.59 -19.83
N PHE A 250 -26.74 3.58 -19.09
CA PHE A 250 -26.03 2.32 -18.94
C PHE A 250 -25.72 1.68 -20.30
N SER A 251 -26.71 1.56 -21.18
CA SER A 251 -26.52 1.01 -22.53
C SER A 251 -25.56 1.86 -23.36
N LEU A 252 -25.71 3.17 -23.37
CA LEU A 252 -24.90 4.07 -24.20
C LEU A 252 -23.44 4.14 -23.73
N VAL A 253 -23.22 4.27 -22.42
CA VAL A 253 -21.88 4.45 -21.84
C VAL A 253 -21.15 3.12 -21.70
N ILE A 254 -21.81 2.08 -21.15
CA ILE A 254 -21.13 0.82 -20.79
C ILE A 254 -21.14 -0.19 -21.93
N ILE A 255 -22.25 -0.32 -22.66
CA ILE A 255 -22.37 -1.31 -23.76
C ILE A 255 -21.77 -0.78 -25.05
N ASN A 256 -22.18 0.42 -25.46
CA ASN A 256 -21.76 0.98 -26.75
C ASN A 256 -20.42 1.71 -26.70
N GLU A 257 -19.83 1.87 -25.50
CA GLU A 257 -18.62 2.67 -25.24
C GLU A 257 -18.64 4.02 -25.94
N PHE A 258 -19.83 4.59 -26.13
CA PHE A 258 -19.98 5.80 -26.90
C PHE A 258 -19.44 6.95 -26.07
N MET A 259 -18.20 7.31 -26.39
CA MET A 259 -17.52 8.50 -25.90
C MET A 259 -17.78 9.62 -26.90
N PRO A 260 -18.59 10.61 -26.52
CA PRO A 260 -18.83 11.77 -27.34
C PRO A 260 -17.63 12.71 -27.23
N ASP A 261 -17.17 13.20 -28.37
CA ASP A 261 -16.12 14.21 -28.43
C ASP A 261 -16.48 15.39 -27.53
N PHE A 262 -15.61 15.71 -26.56
CA PHE A 262 -15.72 16.94 -25.80
C PHE A 262 -15.72 18.12 -26.79
N ILE A 263 -16.90 18.69 -27.07
CA ILE A 263 -17.02 19.87 -27.93
C ILE A 263 -16.29 21.01 -27.24
N THR A 264 -15.01 21.20 -27.59
CA THR A 264 -14.18 22.40 -27.40
C THR A 264 -14.55 23.23 -26.17
N VAL A 265 -14.59 22.61 -24.99
CA VAL A 265 -14.50 23.36 -23.74
C VAL A 265 -13.02 23.63 -23.57
N ASP A 266 -12.70 24.91 -23.45
CA ASP A 266 -11.37 25.45 -23.18
C ASP A 266 -10.59 24.50 -22.26
N ARG A 267 -9.36 24.10 -22.64
CA ARG A 267 -8.48 23.15 -21.91
C ARG A 267 -8.05 23.65 -20.50
N SER A 268 -8.83 24.54 -19.91
CA SER A 268 -8.59 25.25 -18.66
C SER A 268 -8.83 24.36 -17.42
N TYR A 269 -9.61 23.28 -17.50
CA TYR A 269 -9.96 22.43 -16.34
C TYR A 269 -9.57 20.95 -16.51
N GLU A 270 -8.31 20.67 -16.86
CA GLU A 270 -7.70 19.32 -16.96
C GLU A 270 -7.84 18.46 -15.67
N PHE A 271 -8.11 19.09 -14.52
CA PHE A 271 -8.45 18.40 -13.26
C PHE A 271 -9.84 17.72 -13.31
N ILE A 272 -10.83 18.35 -13.94
CA ILE A 272 -12.17 17.78 -14.09
C ILE A 272 -12.09 16.54 -14.98
N ASP A 273 -11.28 16.61 -16.04
CA ASP A 273 -10.94 15.49 -16.93
C ASP A 273 -10.35 14.28 -16.17
N LYS A 274 -9.59 14.51 -15.09
CA LYS A 274 -9.06 13.44 -14.21
C LYS A 274 -10.08 12.94 -13.18
N THR A 275 -11.00 13.78 -12.71
CA THR A 275 -12.14 13.37 -11.87
C THR A 275 -13.29 12.75 -12.68
N GLU A 276 -13.22 12.83 -14.01
CA GLU A 276 -14.18 12.31 -14.98
C GLU A 276 -13.55 11.21 -15.85
N ASN A 277 -12.61 10.46 -15.25
CA ASN A 277 -12.05 9.24 -15.81
C ASN A 277 -13.17 8.20 -16.05
N HIS A 278 -13.05 7.38 -17.10
CA HIS A 278 -13.99 6.32 -17.50
C HIS A 278 -14.42 5.44 -16.31
N SER A 279 -13.51 5.23 -15.35
CA SER A 279 -13.76 4.46 -14.12
C SER A 279 -14.76 5.11 -13.17
N ILE A 280 -14.77 6.45 -13.02
CA ILE A 280 -15.64 7.18 -12.09
C ILE A 280 -17.06 7.23 -12.64
N LEU A 281 -17.22 7.55 -13.94
CA LEU A 281 -18.53 7.51 -14.59
C LEU A 281 -19.13 6.11 -14.52
N THR A 282 -18.32 5.08 -14.82
CA THR A 282 -18.75 3.68 -14.70
C THR A 282 -19.23 3.37 -13.29
N SER A 283 -18.53 3.84 -12.25
CA SER A 283 -18.94 3.65 -10.86
C SER A 283 -20.27 4.33 -10.54
N TYR A 284 -20.49 5.58 -10.97
CA TYR A 284 -21.76 6.28 -10.68
C TYR A 284 -22.96 5.71 -11.43
N VAL A 285 -22.76 5.30 -12.69
CA VAL A 285 -23.81 4.60 -13.44
C VAL A 285 -24.14 3.27 -12.77
N SER A 286 -23.10 2.54 -12.33
CA SER A 286 -23.27 1.28 -11.61
C SER A 286 -24.04 1.42 -10.30
N GLU A 287 -23.67 2.40 -9.48
CA GLU A 287 -24.36 2.72 -8.23
C GLU A 287 -25.83 3.07 -8.49
N ALA A 288 -26.12 3.91 -9.51
CA ALA A 288 -27.47 4.31 -9.88
C ALA A 288 -28.34 3.13 -10.36
N VAL A 289 -27.78 2.23 -11.18
CA VAL A 289 -28.47 0.99 -11.61
C VAL A 289 -28.75 0.10 -10.39
N MET A 290 -27.74 -0.09 -9.53
CA MET A 290 -27.84 -0.94 -8.33
C MET A 290 -28.96 -0.47 -7.41
N VAL A 291 -29.00 0.81 -7.04
CA VAL A 291 -30.02 1.30 -6.09
C VAL A 291 -31.44 1.24 -6.64
N LEU A 292 -31.63 1.39 -7.96
CA LEU A 292 -32.93 1.21 -8.61
C LEU A 292 -33.38 -0.25 -8.59
N CYS A 293 -32.45 -1.19 -8.79
CA CYS A 293 -32.72 -2.62 -8.63
C CYS A 293 -33.02 -3.02 -7.16
N MET A 294 -32.60 -2.21 -6.19
CA MET A 294 -32.84 -2.47 -4.77
C MET A 294 -34.13 -1.82 -4.24
N SER A 295 -34.56 -0.68 -4.81
CA SER A 295 -35.76 0.04 -4.40
C SER A 295 -37.02 -0.83 -4.51
N PRO A 296 -37.75 -1.14 -3.41
CA PRO A 296 -38.90 -2.05 -3.45
C PRO A 296 -39.97 -1.67 -4.47
N SER A 297 -40.27 -0.37 -4.57
CA SER A 297 -41.29 0.16 -5.47
C SER A 297 -40.88 0.07 -6.94
N THR A 298 -39.59 0.23 -7.27
CA THR A 298 -39.08 0.31 -8.65
C THR A 298 -38.36 -0.96 -9.14
N LYS A 299 -38.00 -1.85 -8.21
CA LYS A 299 -37.18 -3.07 -8.41
C LYS A 299 -37.63 -3.88 -9.61
N ARG A 300 -38.92 -4.18 -9.73
CA ARG A 300 -39.42 -5.05 -10.79
C ARG A 300 -39.08 -4.50 -12.18
N ALA A 301 -39.44 -3.25 -12.46
CA ALA A 301 -39.17 -2.62 -13.75
C ALA A 301 -37.66 -2.47 -14.00
N ALA A 302 -36.89 -2.09 -12.97
CA ALA A 302 -35.44 -1.94 -13.08
C ALA A 302 -34.74 -3.27 -13.37
N VAL A 303 -35.11 -4.35 -12.68
CA VAL A 303 -34.52 -5.69 -12.89
C VAL A 303 -34.93 -6.28 -14.23
N GLU A 304 -36.18 -6.09 -14.67
CA GLU A 304 -36.64 -6.52 -16.01
C GLU A 304 -35.83 -5.83 -17.13
N GLU A 305 -35.64 -4.51 -17.05
CA GLU A 305 -34.87 -3.74 -18.05
C GLU A 305 -33.38 -4.08 -17.99
N PHE A 306 -32.79 -4.14 -16.78
CA PHE A 306 -31.39 -4.52 -16.58
C PHE A 306 -31.10 -5.92 -17.13
N THR A 307 -31.99 -6.89 -16.86
CA THR A 307 -31.87 -8.25 -17.39
C THR A 307 -31.92 -8.27 -18.90
N THR A 308 -32.80 -7.47 -19.50
CA THR A 308 -32.92 -7.36 -20.97
C THR A 308 -31.63 -6.85 -21.59
N ILE A 309 -31.07 -5.76 -21.05
CA ILE A 309 -29.81 -5.18 -21.54
C ILE A 309 -28.64 -6.15 -21.36
N MET A 310 -28.51 -6.76 -20.17
CA MET A 310 -27.44 -7.71 -19.87
C MET A 310 -27.50 -8.97 -20.74
N ASN A 311 -28.70 -9.44 -21.07
CA ASN A 311 -28.87 -10.56 -22.00
C ASN A 311 -28.50 -10.18 -23.43
N GLY A 312 -28.87 -8.98 -23.89
CA GLY A 312 -28.46 -8.46 -25.20
C GLY A 312 -26.94 -8.26 -25.30
N ALA A 313 -26.28 -7.92 -24.20
CA ALA A 313 -24.83 -7.74 -24.16
C ALA A 313 -24.04 -9.04 -24.34
N ARG A 314 -24.63 -10.22 -24.07
CA ARG A 314 -23.93 -11.51 -24.11
C ARG A 314 -23.29 -11.80 -25.46
N ASP A 315 -23.95 -11.44 -26.55
CA ASP A 315 -23.47 -11.68 -27.91
C ASP A 315 -22.16 -10.92 -28.20
N LEU A 316 -21.94 -9.78 -27.53
CA LEU A 316 -20.71 -8.97 -27.65
C LEU A 316 -19.50 -9.62 -26.98
N PHE A 317 -19.74 -10.53 -26.03
CA PHE A 317 -18.71 -11.28 -25.31
C PHE A 317 -18.70 -12.76 -25.71
N HIS A 318 -19.26 -13.11 -26.87
CA HIS A 318 -19.08 -14.46 -27.39
C HIS A 318 -17.60 -14.64 -27.83
N PRO A 319 -16.93 -15.77 -27.51
CA PRO A 319 -15.52 -15.98 -27.86
C PRO A 319 -15.18 -15.78 -29.35
N SER A 320 -16.15 -15.99 -30.24
CA SER A 320 -15.99 -15.78 -31.69
C SER A 320 -16.02 -14.33 -32.16
N VAL A 321 -16.36 -13.36 -31.30
CA VAL A 321 -16.51 -11.92 -31.63
C VAL A 321 -15.64 -11.02 -30.71
N SER A 322 -14.85 -11.64 -29.83
CA SER A 322 -14.20 -11.05 -28.65
C SER A 322 -13.17 -9.92 -28.90
N MET A 323 -12.66 -9.77 -30.13
CA MET A 323 -11.64 -8.73 -30.43
C MET A 323 -12.16 -7.29 -30.31
N ASN A 324 -13.48 -7.08 -30.28
CA ASN A 324 -14.14 -5.76 -30.13
C ASN A 324 -15.09 -5.73 -28.91
N SER A 325 -14.82 -6.53 -27.87
CA SER A 325 -15.69 -6.58 -26.70
C SER A 325 -15.62 -5.27 -25.87
N PRO A 326 -16.74 -4.77 -25.32
CA PRO A 326 -16.75 -3.57 -24.49
C PRO A 326 -15.83 -3.71 -23.26
N THR A 327 -14.87 -2.80 -23.13
CA THR A 327 -13.91 -2.71 -22.02
C THR A 327 -14.51 -2.20 -20.71
N MET A 328 -15.58 -1.39 -20.78
CA MET A 328 -16.21 -0.80 -19.57
C MET A 328 -17.08 -1.76 -18.75
N MET A 329 -17.48 -2.89 -19.34
CA MET A 329 -18.38 -3.83 -18.67
C MET A 329 -17.74 -4.48 -17.44
N PHE A 330 -16.45 -4.82 -17.49
CA PHE A 330 -15.79 -5.46 -16.35
C PHE A 330 -15.65 -4.50 -15.14
N PRO A 331 -15.19 -3.25 -15.31
CA PRO A 331 -15.27 -2.22 -14.27
C PRO A 331 -16.70 -1.98 -13.74
N PHE A 332 -17.71 -2.03 -14.62
CA PHE A 332 -19.12 -1.90 -14.22
C PHE A 332 -19.57 -3.03 -13.29
N ILE A 333 -19.29 -4.28 -13.64
CA ILE A 333 -19.62 -5.45 -12.82
C ILE A 333 -18.92 -5.36 -11.45
N TYR A 334 -17.65 -4.96 -11.44
CA TYR A 334 -16.91 -4.77 -10.20
C TYR A 334 -17.56 -3.72 -9.29
N ALA A 335 -17.91 -2.56 -9.84
CA ALA A 335 -18.59 -1.50 -9.10
C ALA A 335 -19.95 -1.98 -8.60
N PHE A 336 -20.76 -2.62 -9.46
CA PHE A 336 -22.12 -3.04 -9.16
C PHE A 336 -22.16 -3.99 -7.97
N VAL A 337 -21.30 -5.02 -8.01
CA VAL A 337 -21.20 -6.03 -6.97
C VAL A 337 -20.62 -5.44 -5.68
N SER A 338 -19.68 -4.51 -5.79
CA SER A 338 -19.10 -3.82 -4.63
C SER A 338 -20.12 -2.91 -3.93
N ASP A 339 -20.92 -2.17 -4.71
CA ASP A 339 -21.95 -1.26 -4.22
C ASP A 339 -23.11 -2.04 -3.61
N LEU A 340 -23.52 -3.15 -4.24
CA LEU A 340 -24.51 -4.07 -3.66
C LEU A 340 -24.02 -4.59 -2.30
N ARG A 341 -22.77 -5.07 -2.21
CA ARG A 341 -22.17 -5.49 -0.94
C ARG A 341 -22.15 -4.37 0.08
N TYR A 342 -21.82 -3.15 -0.33
CA TYR A 342 -21.81 -1.97 0.54
C TYR A 342 -23.22 -1.70 1.09
N HIS A 343 -24.25 -1.77 0.25
CA HIS A 343 -25.64 -1.58 0.66
C HIS A 343 -26.06 -2.58 1.75
N PHE A 344 -25.77 -3.88 1.58
CA PHE A 344 -26.02 -4.89 2.62
C PHE A 344 -25.25 -4.61 3.92
N ARG A 345 -24.03 -4.06 3.84
CA ARG A 345 -23.26 -3.68 5.04
C ARG A 345 -23.86 -2.47 5.75
N GLU A 346 -24.40 -1.50 5.02
CA GLU A 346 -25.00 -0.30 5.61
C GLU A 346 -26.19 -0.63 6.51
N VAL A 347 -27.03 -1.59 6.11
CA VAL A 347 -28.21 -2.01 6.88
C VAL A 347 -27.85 -2.54 8.28
N HIS A 348 -26.66 -3.11 8.42
CA HIS A 348 -26.18 -3.65 9.70
C HIS A 348 -25.34 -2.67 10.53
N ARG A 349 -25.27 -1.40 10.14
CA ARG A 349 -24.60 -0.35 10.93
C ARG A 349 -25.47 0.06 12.12
N GLU A 350 -24.82 0.48 13.22
CA GLU A 350 -25.48 1.05 14.41
C GLU A 350 -26.40 2.24 14.06
N ILE A 351 -26.05 2.99 12.99
CA ILE A 351 -26.84 4.09 12.43
C ILE A 351 -27.02 3.81 10.93
N SER A 352 -28.09 3.09 10.56
CA SER A 352 -28.48 2.83 9.17
C SER A 352 -29.56 3.82 8.72
N PHE A 353 -29.45 4.30 7.48
CA PHE A 353 -30.53 5.05 6.81
C PHE A 353 -31.45 4.15 5.98
N VAL A 354 -31.04 2.90 5.75
CA VAL A 354 -31.79 1.91 4.98
C VAL A 354 -32.57 1.03 5.97
N PRO A 355 -33.91 0.99 5.90
CA PRO A 355 -34.72 0.12 6.76
C PRO A 355 -34.43 -1.35 6.47
N VAL A 356 -34.41 -2.19 7.50
CA VAL A 356 -34.15 -3.64 7.33
C VAL A 356 -35.23 -4.28 6.46
N GLU A 357 -36.45 -3.76 6.52
CA GLU A 357 -37.62 -4.21 5.75
C GLU A 357 -37.50 -3.92 4.25
N SER A 358 -36.59 -3.03 3.84
CA SER A 358 -36.33 -2.72 2.44
C SER A 358 -35.31 -3.66 1.78
N LEU A 359 -34.69 -4.56 2.56
CA LEU A 359 -33.77 -5.56 2.02
C LEU A 359 -34.50 -6.55 1.10
N PRO A 360 -33.91 -6.90 -0.06
CA PRO A 360 -34.48 -7.92 -0.93
C PRO A 360 -34.41 -9.30 -0.29
N SER A 361 -35.38 -10.15 -0.63
CA SER A 361 -35.35 -11.57 -0.29
C SER A 361 -34.21 -12.30 -1.03
N GLN A 362 -33.85 -13.50 -0.58
CA GLN A 362 -32.83 -14.30 -1.27
C GLN A 362 -33.19 -14.59 -2.74
N GLU A 363 -34.49 -14.79 -3.04
CA GLU A 363 -34.98 -14.99 -4.40
C GLU A 363 -34.81 -13.72 -5.24
N GLU A 364 -35.07 -12.55 -4.67
CA GLU A 364 -34.87 -11.27 -5.35
C GLU A 364 -33.39 -10.97 -5.59
N ILE A 365 -32.51 -11.28 -4.63
CA ILE A 365 -31.05 -11.18 -4.80
C ILE A 365 -30.61 -12.07 -5.96
N HIS A 366 -31.12 -13.31 -6.02
CA HIS A 366 -30.82 -14.23 -7.11
C HIS A 366 -31.26 -13.65 -8.46
N LEU A 367 -32.46 -13.06 -8.55
CA LEU A 367 -32.94 -12.42 -9.79
C LEU A 367 -32.07 -11.24 -10.22
N ILE A 368 -31.56 -10.44 -9.29
CA ILE A 368 -30.65 -9.32 -9.57
C ILE A 368 -29.28 -9.82 -10.05
N LEU A 369 -28.71 -10.82 -9.38
CA LEU A 369 -27.34 -11.29 -9.64
C LEU A 369 -27.26 -12.28 -10.81
N LYS A 370 -28.31 -13.02 -11.13
CA LYS A 370 -28.31 -14.00 -12.23
C LYS A 370 -27.84 -13.43 -13.57
N PRO A 371 -28.37 -12.30 -14.10
CA PRO A 371 -27.89 -11.73 -15.35
C PRO A 371 -26.41 -11.27 -15.27
N VAL A 372 -25.96 -10.80 -14.10
CA VAL A 372 -24.55 -10.44 -13.86
C VAL A 372 -23.67 -11.68 -13.92
N VAL A 373 -24.02 -12.77 -13.23
CA VAL A 373 -23.28 -14.03 -13.21
C VAL A 373 -23.17 -14.62 -14.61
N ASP A 374 -24.28 -14.62 -15.36
CA ASP A 374 -24.31 -15.17 -16.71
C ASP A 374 -23.38 -14.43 -17.66
N LEU A 375 -23.44 -13.09 -17.67
CA LEU A 375 -22.56 -12.28 -18.50
C LEU A 375 -21.11 -12.41 -18.04
N HIS A 376 -20.88 -12.36 -16.73
CA HIS A 376 -19.54 -12.44 -16.15
C HIS A 376 -18.83 -13.74 -16.52
N LEU A 377 -19.52 -14.89 -16.47
CA LEU A 377 -18.98 -16.17 -16.94
C LEU A 377 -18.54 -16.13 -18.40
N MET A 378 -19.34 -15.49 -19.27
CA MET A 378 -18.97 -15.32 -20.68
C MET A 378 -17.76 -14.40 -20.84
N MET A 379 -17.62 -13.38 -19.99
CA MET A 379 -16.54 -12.40 -20.09
C MET A 379 -15.18 -12.89 -19.60
N ILE A 380 -15.10 -13.97 -18.79
CA ILE A 380 -13.83 -14.41 -18.18
C ILE A 380 -12.72 -14.62 -19.21
N HIS A 381 -13.07 -15.05 -20.42
CA HIS A 381 -12.10 -15.27 -21.50
C HIS A 381 -11.42 -13.99 -22.02
N THR A 382 -12.01 -12.81 -21.80
CA THR A 382 -11.45 -11.50 -22.21
C THR A 382 -10.53 -10.89 -21.15
N LEU A 383 -10.44 -11.48 -19.95
CA LEU A 383 -9.68 -10.95 -18.83
C LEU A 383 -8.20 -11.32 -18.90
N THR A 384 -7.35 -10.42 -18.39
CA THR A 384 -5.91 -10.62 -18.31
C THR A 384 -5.48 -11.04 -16.91
N GLN A 385 -4.22 -11.47 -16.75
CA GLN A 385 -3.64 -11.81 -15.44
C GLN A 385 -3.73 -10.67 -14.41
N ASN A 386 -3.76 -9.41 -14.86
CA ASN A 386 -3.92 -8.25 -13.98
C ASN A 386 -5.31 -8.18 -13.34
N ASP A 387 -6.32 -8.77 -13.98
CA ASP A 387 -7.72 -8.72 -13.56
C ASP A 387 -8.08 -9.86 -12.58
N PHE A 388 -7.25 -10.88 -12.46
CA PHE A 388 -7.57 -12.10 -11.71
C PHE A 388 -7.83 -11.88 -10.22
N LEU A 389 -7.13 -10.94 -9.57
CA LEU A 389 -7.40 -10.62 -8.16
C LEU A 389 -8.78 -9.95 -8.00
N THR A 390 -9.15 -9.09 -8.95
CA THR A 390 -10.46 -8.45 -9.01
C THR A 390 -11.56 -9.49 -9.28
N LEU A 391 -11.33 -10.40 -10.23
CA LEU A 391 -12.21 -11.54 -10.55
C LEU A 391 -12.48 -12.40 -9.31
N ILE A 392 -11.43 -12.78 -8.57
CA ILE A 392 -11.55 -13.54 -7.31
C ILE A 392 -12.44 -12.79 -6.32
N GLY A 393 -12.20 -11.47 -6.16
CA GLY A 393 -13.00 -10.62 -5.29
C GLY A 393 -14.48 -10.59 -5.66
N ILE A 394 -14.80 -10.42 -6.95
CA ILE A 394 -16.17 -10.35 -7.47
C ILE A 394 -16.91 -11.67 -7.21
N ILE A 395 -16.35 -12.81 -7.66
CA ILE A 395 -16.98 -14.13 -7.52
C ILE A 395 -17.24 -14.45 -6.05
N ARG A 396 -16.27 -14.13 -5.18
CA ARG A 396 -16.42 -14.32 -3.74
C ARG A 396 -17.57 -13.50 -3.17
N ILE A 397 -17.68 -12.22 -3.53
CA ILE A 397 -18.79 -11.36 -3.07
C ILE A 397 -20.13 -11.89 -3.58
N ILE A 398 -20.20 -12.30 -4.85
CA ILE A 398 -21.42 -12.89 -5.42
C ILE A 398 -21.80 -14.16 -4.65
N ASN A 399 -20.88 -15.09 -4.41
CA ASN A 399 -21.16 -16.32 -3.66
C ASN A 399 -21.56 -16.06 -2.19
N GLU A 400 -21.10 -14.95 -1.61
CA GLU A 400 -21.52 -14.50 -0.27
C GLU A 400 -22.96 -13.98 -0.26
N LEU A 401 -23.35 -13.21 -1.28
CA LEU A 401 -24.69 -12.62 -1.41
C LEU A 401 -25.72 -13.65 -1.93
N ASP A 402 -25.31 -14.50 -2.87
CA ASP A 402 -26.11 -15.58 -3.44
C ASP A 402 -25.31 -16.90 -3.52
N PRO A 403 -25.37 -17.73 -2.46
CA PRO A 403 -24.71 -19.03 -2.42
C PRO A 403 -25.14 -20.01 -3.51
N THR A 404 -26.30 -19.82 -4.15
CA THR A 404 -26.77 -20.72 -5.22
C THR A 404 -25.91 -20.64 -6.47
N THR A 405 -25.19 -19.53 -6.67
CA THR A 405 -24.30 -19.29 -7.82
C THR A 405 -23.00 -20.10 -7.77
N VAL A 406 -22.63 -20.61 -6.59
CA VAL A 406 -21.41 -21.43 -6.37
C VAL A 406 -21.35 -22.60 -7.35
N TYR A 407 -22.46 -23.29 -7.57
CA TYR A 407 -22.55 -24.44 -8.47
C TYR A 407 -22.20 -24.07 -9.91
N ARG A 408 -22.68 -22.92 -10.38
CA ARG A 408 -22.47 -22.50 -11.78
C ARG A 408 -21.02 -22.12 -12.05
N TYR A 409 -20.40 -21.38 -11.13
CA TYR A 409 -18.97 -21.09 -11.23
C TYR A 409 -18.10 -22.34 -11.06
N PHE A 410 -18.50 -23.27 -10.20
CA PHE A 410 -17.81 -24.56 -10.05
C PHE A 410 -17.85 -25.37 -11.35
N GLU A 411 -19.03 -25.55 -11.96
CA GLU A 411 -19.18 -26.29 -13.21
C GLU A 411 -18.34 -25.69 -14.35
N PHE A 412 -18.39 -24.37 -14.50
CA PHE A 412 -17.56 -23.65 -15.47
C PHE A 412 -16.07 -23.89 -15.22
N ALA A 413 -15.61 -23.65 -13.99
CA ALA A 413 -14.21 -23.80 -13.63
C ALA A 413 -13.70 -25.23 -13.83
N PHE A 414 -14.51 -26.21 -13.43
CA PHE A 414 -14.18 -27.62 -13.58
C PHE A 414 -14.04 -28.00 -15.06
N GLN A 415 -14.97 -27.58 -15.92
CA GLN A 415 -14.87 -27.80 -17.36
C GLN A 415 -13.60 -27.17 -17.96
N CYS A 416 -13.27 -25.94 -17.56
CA CYS A 416 -12.05 -25.27 -18.01
C CYS A 416 -10.77 -25.99 -17.56
N ILE A 417 -10.72 -26.46 -16.32
CA ILE A 417 -9.56 -27.18 -15.77
C ILE A 417 -9.31 -28.50 -16.50
N MET A 418 -10.38 -29.18 -16.93
CA MET A 418 -10.27 -30.44 -17.68
C MET A 418 -9.76 -30.26 -19.12
N LEU A 419 -9.74 -29.03 -19.64
CA LEU A 419 -9.20 -28.69 -20.96
C LEU A 419 -7.71 -28.30 -20.86
N THR A 420 -6.88 -29.20 -20.36
CA THR A 420 -5.46 -28.93 -20.06
C THR A 420 -4.62 -28.53 -21.29
N ASP A 421 -5.05 -28.89 -22.50
CA ASP A 421 -4.37 -28.54 -23.75
C ASP A 421 -4.55 -27.05 -24.12
N ALA A 422 -5.48 -26.34 -23.48
CA ALA A 422 -5.75 -24.92 -23.65
C ALA A 422 -5.32 -24.15 -22.40
N GLU A 423 -4.01 -23.89 -22.27
CA GLU A 423 -3.38 -23.32 -21.09
C GLU A 423 -4.07 -22.06 -20.54
N CYS A 424 -4.41 -21.08 -21.39
CA CYS A 424 -5.12 -19.87 -20.98
C CYS A 424 -6.50 -20.17 -20.38
N VAL A 425 -7.20 -21.18 -20.92
CA VAL A 425 -8.51 -21.62 -20.42
C VAL A 425 -8.36 -22.31 -19.08
N ALA A 426 -7.34 -23.17 -18.91
CA ALA A 426 -7.03 -23.79 -17.64
C ALA A 426 -6.65 -22.74 -16.57
N GLU A 427 -5.87 -21.71 -16.92
CA GLU A 427 -5.49 -20.62 -16.01
C GLU A 427 -6.72 -19.85 -15.48
N GLN A 428 -7.67 -19.56 -16.37
CA GLN A 428 -8.95 -18.97 -16.02
C GLN A 428 -9.78 -19.89 -15.13
N GLY A 429 -9.86 -21.19 -15.48
CA GLY A 429 -10.53 -22.21 -14.67
C GLY A 429 -9.99 -22.29 -13.25
N TRP A 430 -8.66 -22.34 -13.09
CA TRP A 430 -8.02 -22.34 -11.76
C TRP A 430 -8.24 -21.04 -10.99
N THR A 431 -8.30 -19.89 -11.66
CA THR A 431 -8.60 -18.61 -11.02
C THR A 431 -10.03 -18.59 -10.47
N VAL A 432 -11.01 -19.03 -11.26
CA VAL A 432 -12.41 -19.15 -10.82
C VAL A 432 -12.53 -20.17 -9.70
N MET A 433 -11.91 -21.34 -9.83
CA MET A 433 -11.92 -22.37 -8.79
C MET A 433 -11.35 -21.84 -7.46
N THR A 434 -10.24 -21.08 -7.51
CA THR A 434 -9.66 -20.41 -6.34
C THR A 434 -10.67 -19.51 -5.63
N ALA A 435 -11.49 -18.78 -6.37
CA ALA A 435 -12.50 -17.88 -5.82
C ALA A 435 -13.70 -18.63 -5.20
N VAL A 436 -14.14 -19.72 -5.84
CA VAL A 436 -15.34 -20.48 -5.45
C VAL A 436 -15.06 -21.40 -4.27
N LEU A 437 -13.82 -21.88 -4.10
CA LEU A 437 -13.47 -22.92 -3.12
C LEU A 437 -13.91 -22.60 -1.68
N ILE A 438 -13.86 -21.32 -1.28
CA ILE A 438 -14.33 -20.88 0.05
C ILE A 438 -15.83 -21.12 0.23
N GLY A 439 -16.63 -20.83 -0.80
CA GLY A 439 -18.08 -21.11 -0.80
C GLY A 439 -18.35 -22.61 -0.91
N LEU A 440 -17.61 -23.30 -1.78
CA LEU A 440 -17.74 -24.73 -2.04
C LEU A 440 -17.62 -25.56 -0.76
N LYS A 441 -16.74 -25.17 0.18
CA LYS A 441 -16.54 -25.84 1.48
C LYS A 441 -17.84 -26.14 2.24
N ASN A 442 -18.89 -25.33 2.05
CA ASN A 442 -20.17 -25.50 2.72
C ASN A 442 -21.18 -26.34 1.92
N THR A 443 -20.74 -27.00 0.85
CA THR A 443 -21.57 -27.79 -0.07
C THR A 443 -21.09 -29.24 -0.17
N PRO A 444 -21.96 -30.19 -0.55
CA PRO A 444 -21.55 -31.59 -0.76
C PRO A 444 -20.48 -31.79 -1.84
N LEU A 445 -20.40 -30.88 -2.82
CA LEU A 445 -19.42 -30.96 -3.91
C LEU A 445 -17.98 -30.87 -3.41
N PHE A 446 -17.75 -30.19 -2.30
CA PHE A 446 -16.41 -30.05 -1.75
C PHE A 446 -15.82 -31.40 -1.34
N GLU A 447 -16.55 -32.18 -0.54
CA GLU A 447 -16.08 -33.50 -0.11
C GLU A 447 -15.94 -34.47 -1.28
N GLN A 448 -16.77 -34.31 -2.32
CA GLN A 448 -16.75 -35.14 -3.53
C GLN A 448 -15.52 -34.88 -4.42
N HIS A 449 -15.10 -33.62 -4.56
CA HIS A 449 -14.10 -33.24 -5.58
C HIS A 449 -12.78 -32.68 -5.02
N ILE A 450 -12.68 -32.34 -3.73
CA ILE A 450 -11.46 -31.68 -3.21
C ILE A 450 -10.19 -32.52 -3.39
N GLN A 451 -10.28 -33.85 -3.26
CA GLN A 451 -9.14 -34.73 -3.50
C GLN A 451 -8.73 -34.70 -4.97
N GLU A 452 -9.68 -34.89 -5.88
CA GLU A 452 -9.45 -34.85 -7.33
C GLU A 452 -8.85 -33.51 -7.76
N LEU A 453 -9.42 -32.39 -7.30
CA LEU A 453 -8.92 -31.06 -7.60
C LEU A 453 -7.50 -30.83 -7.07
N PHE A 454 -7.18 -31.34 -5.88
CA PHE A 454 -5.83 -31.26 -5.35
C PHE A 454 -4.84 -32.06 -6.20
N GLU A 455 -5.20 -33.30 -6.56
CA GLU A 455 -4.39 -34.16 -7.41
C GLU A 455 -4.17 -33.55 -8.80
N LEU A 456 -5.22 -33.00 -9.42
CA LEU A 456 -5.13 -32.27 -10.69
C LEU A 456 -4.21 -31.05 -10.59
N ALA A 457 -4.32 -30.27 -9.51
CA ALA A 457 -3.45 -29.12 -9.30
C ALA A 457 -1.97 -29.51 -9.17
N VAL A 458 -1.69 -30.58 -8.42
CA VAL A 458 -0.33 -31.11 -8.25
C VAL A 458 0.21 -31.67 -9.57
N ASN A 459 -0.62 -32.43 -10.29
CA ASN A 459 -0.23 -33.04 -11.56
C ASN A 459 0.00 -32.00 -12.66
N ASN A 460 -0.69 -30.86 -12.64
CA ASN A 460 -0.50 -29.78 -13.62
C ASN A 460 0.61 -28.79 -13.26
N PHE A 461 1.27 -28.97 -12.10
CA PHE A 461 2.26 -28.02 -11.61
C PHE A 461 3.54 -27.91 -12.47
N PHE A 462 3.79 -28.90 -13.33
CA PHE A 462 4.90 -28.84 -14.29
C PHE A 462 4.69 -27.79 -15.40
N VAL A 463 3.44 -27.33 -15.63
CA VAL A 463 3.12 -26.27 -16.59
C VAL A 463 3.48 -24.92 -15.98
N VAL A 464 4.54 -24.29 -16.51
CA VAL A 464 5.21 -23.13 -15.91
C VAL A 464 4.24 -21.96 -15.72
N GLU A 465 3.38 -21.75 -16.69
CA GLU A 465 2.42 -20.66 -16.76
C GLU A 465 1.28 -20.82 -15.75
N LEU A 466 0.91 -22.07 -15.43
CA LEU A 466 -0.11 -22.37 -14.41
C LEU A 466 0.42 -22.30 -12.97
N GLN A 467 1.74 -22.36 -12.75
CA GLN A 467 2.32 -22.47 -11.39
C GLN A 467 1.82 -21.39 -10.42
N THR A 468 1.69 -20.15 -10.87
CA THR A 468 1.24 -19.05 -9.98
C THR A 468 -0.21 -19.22 -9.57
N VAL A 469 -1.11 -19.54 -10.51
CA VAL A 469 -2.53 -19.74 -10.20
C VAL A 469 -2.76 -21.01 -9.38
N LEU A 470 -2.00 -22.08 -9.66
CA LEU A 470 -2.03 -23.32 -8.88
C LEU A 470 -1.56 -23.10 -7.45
N MET A 471 -0.49 -22.31 -7.22
CA MET A 471 -0.08 -21.96 -5.85
C MET A 471 -1.13 -21.11 -5.13
N ARG A 472 -1.86 -20.23 -5.82
CA ARG A 472 -2.98 -19.48 -5.22
C ARG A 472 -4.13 -20.41 -4.83
N PHE A 473 -4.49 -21.36 -5.69
CA PHE A 473 -5.48 -22.39 -5.38
C PHE A 473 -5.07 -23.20 -4.15
N LEU A 474 -3.84 -23.73 -4.13
CA LEU A 474 -3.30 -24.51 -3.01
C LEU A 474 -3.25 -23.69 -1.71
N TYR A 475 -2.92 -22.40 -1.77
CA TYR A 475 -3.01 -21.52 -0.60
C TYR A 475 -4.43 -21.50 -0.03
N VAL A 476 -5.45 -21.39 -0.88
CA VAL A 476 -6.85 -21.42 -0.42
C VAL A 476 -7.14 -22.78 0.22
N VAL A 477 -6.78 -23.90 -0.42
CA VAL A 477 -6.95 -25.25 0.15
C VAL A 477 -6.39 -25.33 1.58
N PHE A 478 -5.11 -25.02 1.76
CA PHE A 478 -4.45 -25.09 3.08
C PHE A 478 -5.00 -24.08 4.09
N SER A 479 -5.61 -22.99 3.62
CA SER A 479 -6.21 -21.96 4.48
C SER A 479 -7.69 -22.19 4.79
N ILE A 480 -8.35 -23.17 4.19
CA ILE A 480 -9.76 -23.51 4.50
C ILE A 480 -9.91 -24.77 5.36
N PHE A 481 -8.92 -25.69 5.37
CA PHE A 481 -8.81 -26.78 6.34
C PHE A 481 -7.34 -27.13 6.60
N PRO A 482 -6.97 -27.48 7.85
CA PRO A 482 -5.61 -27.86 8.17
C PRO A 482 -5.30 -29.26 7.63
N PHE A 483 -4.05 -29.50 7.21
CA PHE A 483 -3.54 -30.82 6.82
C PHE A 483 -3.22 -31.67 8.05
N ASN A 484 -4.25 -31.85 8.87
CA ASN A 484 -4.17 -32.58 10.13
C ASN A 484 -5.52 -33.26 10.38
N LYS A 485 -5.48 -34.61 10.44
CA LYS A 485 -6.64 -35.48 10.59
C LYS A 485 -7.48 -35.20 11.84
N GLU A 486 -6.87 -34.73 12.93
CA GLU A 486 -7.55 -34.44 14.19
C GLU A 486 -8.40 -33.16 14.12
N THR A 487 -7.91 -32.20 13.34
CA THR A 487 -8.52 -30.88 13.14
C THR A 487 -9.29 -30.75 11.82
N ALA A 488 -9.24 -31.77 10.97
CA ALA A 488 -9.97 -31.78 9.70
C ALA A 488 -11.50 -31.85 9.90
N PRO A 489 -12.29 -31.30 8.95
CA PRO A 489 -13.73 -31.50 8.91
C PRO A 489 -14.12 -32.99 8.93
N PRO A 490 -15.28 -33.38 9.52
CA PRO A 490 -15.67 -34.78 9.65
C PRO A 490 -15.69 -35.57 8.33
N GLY A 491 -16.09 -34.96 7.22
CA GLY A 491 -16.12 -35.61 5.90
C GLY A 491 -14.74 -35.85 5.27
N LEU A 492 -13.68 -35.25 5.81
CA LEU A 492 -12.30 -35.43 5.33
C LEU A 492 -11.48 -36.41 6.18
N LYS A 493 -12.11 -37.21 7.05
CA LYS A 493 -11.39 -38.20 7.89
C LYS A 493 -10.58 -39.23 7.10
N ASN A 494 -11.03 -39.56 5.89
CA ASN A 494 -10.37 -40.51 4.98
C ASN A 494 -9.52 -39.81 3.91
N PHE A 495 -9.39 -38.48 3.98
CA PHE A 495 -8.58 -37.73 3.04
C PHE A 495 -7.10 -38.14 3.19
N PRO A 496 -6.38 -38.47 2.10
CA PRO A 496 -5.04 -39.05 2.18
C PRO A 496 -3.95 -37.98 2.39
N PHE A 497 -3.97 -37.31 3.55
CA PHE A 497 -3.12 -36.16 3.87
C PHE A 497 -1.63 -36.40 3.61
N GLU A 498 -1.08 -37.52 4.07
CA GLU A 498 0.34 -37.86 3.96
C GLU A 498 0.74 -38.10 2.50
N LEU A 499 -0.06 -38.87 1.76
CA LEU A 499 0.20 -39.17 0.35
C LEU A 499 0.14 -37.91 -0.52
N LEU A 500 -0.89 -37.08 -0.33
CA LEU A 500 -1.05 -35.84 -1.08
C LEU A 500 0.06 -34.83 -0.75
N SER A 501 0.53 -34.83 0.50
CA SER A 501 1.69 -34.03 0.92
C SER A 501 2.98 -34.46 0.23
N VAL A 502 3.21 -35.77 0.13
CA VAL A 502 4.34 -36.35 -0.62
C VAL A 502 4.25 -35.98 -2.11
N ASN A 503 3.06 -36.13 -2.72
CA ASN A 503 2.84 -35.79 -4.12
C ASN A 503 3.07 -34.30 -4.40
N PHE A 504 2.54 -33.43 -3.55
CA PHE A 504 2.74 -31.99 -3.63
C PHE A 504 4.24 -31.62 -3.55
N MET A 505 4.97 -32.19 -2.59
CA MET A 505 6.40 -31.96 -2.45
C MET A 505 7.20 -32.46 -3.67
N ASN A 506 6.84 -33.60 -4.24
CA ASN A 506 7.47 -34.14 -5.45
C ASN A 506 7.20 -33.25 -6.67
N ALA A 507 5.97 -32.76 -6.85
CA ALA A 507 5.66 -31.84 -7.94
C ALA A 507 6.45 -30.52 -7.83
N ILE A 508 6.64 -29.99 -6.61
CA ILE A 508 7.50 -28.83 -6.37
C ILE A 508 8.96 -29.13 -6.75
N ILE A 509 9.46 -30.32 -6.40
CA ILE A 509 10.81 -30.76 -6.79
C ILE A 509 10.95 -30.81 -8.30
N ASP A 510 9.99 -31.43 -8.99
CA ASP A 510 10.04 -31.60 -10.44
C ASP A 510 9.97 -30.25 -11.16
N ALA A 511 9.12 -29.34 -10.71
CA ALA A 511 9.11 -27.95 -11.21
C ALA A 511 10.44 -27.23 -10.93
N CYS A 512 11.05 -27.43 -9.77
CA CYS A 512 12.34 -26.83 -9.44
C CYS A 512 13.48 -27.36 -10.32
N ARG A 513 13.38 -28.56 -10.90
CA ARG A 513 14.36 -29.09 -11.86
C ARG A 513 14.31 -28.40 -13.22
N SER A 514 13.14 -27.87 -13.61
CA SER A 514 12.95 -27.22 -14.91
C SER A 514 13.29 -25.74 -14.93
N PHE A 515 13.59 -25.13 -13.78
CA PHE A 515 13.87 -23.70 -13.72
C PHE A 515 15.16 -23.31 -14.47
N PRO A 516 15.13 -22.22 -15.25
CA PRO A 516 16.25 -21.85 -16.10
C PRO A 516 17.45 -21.38 -15.27
N ALA A 517 18.55 -22.13 -15.33
CA ALA A 517 19.84 -21.75 -14.77
C ALA A 517 20.78 -21.20 -15.86
N ILE A 518 21.39 -20.02 -15.63
CA ILE A 518 22.36 -19.43 -16.57
C ILE A 518 23.77 -19.65 -16.01
N GLN A 519 24.59 -20.46 -16.70
CA GLN A 519 26.05 -20.55 -16.48
C GLN A 519 26.46 -20.79 -15.01
N GLY A 520 25.91 -21.84 -14.36
CA GLY A 520 26.26 -22.17 -12.96
C GLY A 520 25.72 -21.18 -11.91
N LYS A 521 24.72 -20.36 -12.26
CA LYS A 521 24.03 -19.44 -11.34
C LYS A 521 22.67 -20.01 -10.92
N TYR A 522 22.14 -19.42 -9.85
CA TYR A 522 20.80 -19.70 -9.37
C TYR A 522 19.72 -19.51 -10.45
N ALA A 523 18.69 -20.34 -10.38
CA ALA A 523 17.46 -20.19 -11.14
C ALA A 523 16.85 -18.80 -10.95
N ARG A 524 16.43 -18.17 -12.05
CA ARG A 524 15.61 -16.96 -12.01
C ARG A 524 14.15 -17.37 -12.09
N VAL A 525 13.40 -17.08 -11.04
CA VAL A 525 11.97 -17.37 -10.98
C VAL A 525 11.22 -16.09 -10.72
N ASN A 526 9.99 -16.06 -11.21
CA ASN A 526 9.06 -14.98 -10.99
C ASN A 526 8.91 -14.65 -9.49
N SER A 527 9.08 -13.37 -9.14
CA SER A 527 8.99 -12.91 -7.75
C SER A 527 7.60 -13.11 -7.13
N THR A 528 6.54 -13.03 -7.94
CA THR A 528 5.16 -13.27 -7.51
C THR A 528 4.95 -14.73 -7.14
N LEU A 529 5.49 -15.66 -7.93
CA LEU A 529 5.48 -17.09 -7.61
C LEU A 529 6.21 -17.36 -6.28
N LEU A 530 7.41 -16.82 -6.09
CA LEU A 530 8.19 -16.93 -4.85
C LEU A 530 7.42 -16.48 -3.60
N ARG A 531 6.73 -15.33 -3.70
CA ARG A 531 5.92 -14.78 -2.61
C ARG A 531 4.71 -15.67 -2.31
N THR A 532 4.04 -16.17 -3.34
CA THR A 532 2.88 -17.07 -3.20
C THR A 532 3.30 -18.41 -2.60
N ILE A 533 4.45 -18.97 -3.01
CA ILE A 533 5.07 -20.15 -2.38
C ILE A 533 5.26 -19.95 -0.87
N SER A 534 5.76 -18.78 -0.46
CA SER A 534 5.91 -18.46 0.96
C SER A 534 4.60 -18.50 1.73
N MET A 535 3.52 -17.98 1.15
CA MET A 535 2.19 -18.02 1.76
C MET A 535 1.62 -19.44 1.83
N VAL A 536 1.80 -20.24 0.76
CA VAL A 536 1.35 -21.64 0.69
C VAL A 536 2.04 -22.47 1.77
N PHE A 537 3.37 -22.42 1.85
CA PHE A 537 4.11 -23.20 2.84
C PHE A 537 3.88 -22.71 4.27
N HIS A 538 3.58 -21.44 4.46
CA HIS A 538 3.12 -20.93 5.74
C HIS A 538 1.82 -21.63 6.17
N ALA A 539 0.78 -21.61 5.33
CA ALA A 539 -0.50 -22.24 5.66
C ALA A 539 -0.40 -23.77 5.78
N TYR A 540 0.31 -24.41 4.84
CA TYR A 540 0.50 -25.86 4.80
C TYR A 540 1.25 -26.39 6.02
N ILE A 541 2.46 -25.89 6.30
CA ILE A 541 3.30 -26.45 7.37
C ILE A 541 2.76 -26.11 8.75
N MET A 542 2.20 -24.91 8.95
CA MET A 542 1.56 -24.55 10.23
C MET A 542 0.30 -25.38 10.50
N GLY A 543 -0.40 -25.81 9.45
CA GLY A 543 -1.58 -26.66 9.55
C GLY A 543 -1.31 -28.16 9.48
N ALA A 544 -0.05 -28.59 9.35
CA ALA A 544 0.32 -30.00 9.21
C ALA A 544 0.33 -30.73 10.56
N SER A 545 -0.09 -32.00 10.57
CA SER A 545 0.13 -32.89 11.71
C SER A 545 1.56 -33.44 11.75
N TYR A 546 1.93 -34.08 12.86
CA TYR A 546 3.22 -34.76 12.99
C TYR A 546 3.42 -35.80 11.88
N GLU A 547 2.40 -36.59 11.55
CA GLU A 547 2.44 -37.64 10.52
C GLU A 547 2.74 -37.06 9.13
N VAL A 548 2.11 -35.92 8.80
CA VAL A 548 2.36 -35.20 7.54
C VAL A 548 3.80 -34.69 7.49
N LEU A 549 4.30 -34.08 8.58
CA LEU A 549 5.69 -33.61 8.67
C LEU A 549 6.70 -34.76 8.58
N ALA A 550 6.40 -35.90 9.23
CA ALA A 550 7.20 -37.11 9.17
C ALA A 550 7.24 -37.71 7.75
N ALA A 551 6.13 -37.66 7.02
CA ALA A 551 6.05 -38.15 5.63
C ALA A 551 6.92 -37.34 4.66
N ILE A 552 7.05 -36.02 4.86
CA ILE A 552 7.87 -35.15 3.98
C ILE A 552 9.34 -35.05 4.42
N GLN A 553 9.69 -35.42 5.65
CA GLN A 553 11.06 -35.33 6.15
C GLN A 553 12.09 -36.08 5.28
N PRO A 554 11.85 -37.33 4.82
CA PRO A 554 12.78 -38.03 3.93
C PRO A 554 13.00 -37.30 2.59
N ILE A 555 11.96 -36.63 2.09
CA ILE A 555 12.02 -35.83 0.87
C ILE A 555 12.98 -34.65 1.07
N LEU A 556 12.84 -33.94 2.20
CA LEU A 556 13.75 -32.83 2.55
C LEU A 556 15.21 -33.30 2.61
N ILE A 557 15.48 -34.43 3.27
CA ILE A 557 16.83 -35.02 3.32
C ILE A 557 17.37 -35.31 1.92
N THR A 558 16.53 -35.86 1.04
CA THR A 558 16.90 -36.21 -0.34
C THR A 558 17.29 -34.97 -1.15
N ILE A 559 16.53 -33.87 -1.03
CA ILE A 559 16.81 -32.60 -1.73
C ILE A 559 18.22 -32.08 -1.43
N LEU A 560 18.74 -32.28 -0.22
CA LEU A 560 20.09 -31.82 0.17
C LEU A 560 21.21 -32.45 -0.66
N SER A 561 20.97 -33.66 -1.17
CA SER A 561 21.98 -34.47 -1.87
C SER A 561 21.77 -34.49 -3.39
N ASP A 562 20.66 -33.91 -3.88
CA ASP A 562 20.30 -33.91 -5.29
C ASP A 562 20.97 -32.74 -6.03
N SER A 563 22.05 -33.04 -6.75
CA SER A 563 22.79 -32.05 -7.53
C SER A 563 21.94 -31.37 -8.61
N THR A 564 20.88 -32.03 -9.09
CA THR A 564 19.98 -31.46 -10.11
C THR A 564 19.17 -30.28 -9.56
N LEU A 565 19.01 -30.16 -8.24
CA LEU A 565 18.23 -29.11 -7.59
C LEU A 565 19.06 -27.93 -7.08
N MET A 566 20.40 -28.00 -7.15
CA MET A 566 21.25 -26.99 -6.48
C MET A 566 21.10 -25.58 -7.06
N HIS A 567 20.77 -25.47 -8.35
CA HIS A 567 20.48 -24.21 -9.00
C HIS A 567 19.16 -23.57 -8.49
N SER A 568 18.19 -24.38 -8.06
CA SER A 568 16.89 -23.99 -7.50
C SER A 568 16.79 -24.23 -5.99
N PHE A 569 17.90 -24.49 -5.31
CA PHE A 569 17.89 -24.76 -3.88
C PHE A 569 17.39 -23.59 -2.99
N PRO A 570 17.64 -22.30 -3.34
CA PRO A 570 17.08 -21.18 -2.58
C PRO A 570 15.55 -21.22 -2.44
N PHE A 571 14.84 -21.87 -3.37
CA PHE A 571 13.38 -22.00 -3.39
C PHE A 571 12.86 -22.85 -2.22
N PHE A 572 13.57 -23.92 -1.88
CA PHE A 572 13.23 -24.76 -0.73
C PHE A 572 13.52 -24.08 0.61
N GLY A 573 14.25 -22.96 0.62
CA GLY A 573 14.63 -22.25 1.84
C GLY A 573 13.43 -21.84 2.71
N VAL A 574 12.30 -21.51 2.08
CA VAL A 574 11.02 -21.20 2.75
C VAL A 574 10.48 -22.44 3.49
N ILE A 575 10.48 -23.59 2.83
CA ILE A 575 9.98 -24.87 3.36
C ILE A 575 10.77 -25.26 4.60
N TYR A 576 12.10 -25.23 4.51
CA TYR A 576 12.98 -25.48 5.66
C TYR A 576 12.72 -24.52 6.81
N ASN A 577 12.53 -23.22 6.53
CA ASN A 577 12.27 -22.24 7.59
C ASN A 577 11.02 -22.60 8.40
N TYR A 578 9.89 -22.88 7.74
CA TYR A 578 8.65 -23.23 8.42
C TYR A 578 8.73 -24.61 9.09
N PHE A 579 9.34 -25.59 8.41
CA PHE A 579 9.52 -26.93 8.96
C PHE A 579 10.31 -26.89 10.26
N PHE A 580 11.43 -26.16 10.31
CA PHE A 580 12.27 -26.08 11.51
C PHE A 580 11.67 -25.29 12.67
N VAL A 581 10.69 -24.42 12.39
CA VAL A 581 9.94 -23.70 13.42
C VAL A 581 8.91 -24.60 14.10
N ILE A 582 8.25 -25.50 13.35
CA ILE A 582 7.13 -26.30 13.86
C ILE A 582 7.51 -27.73 14.22
N ALA A 583 8.43 -28.34 13.49
CA ALA A 583 8.85 -29.71 13.71
C ALA A 583 9.66 -29.85 15.01
N ASP A 584 9.46 -30.97 15.70
CA ASP A 584 10.21 -31.29 16.91
C ASP A 584 11.64 -31.79 16.59
N ASP A 585 12.40 -32.05 17.67
CA ASP A 585 13.78 -32.53 17.60
C ASP A 585 13.94 -33.83 16.81
N SER A 586 12.95 -34.73 16.87
CA SER A 586 13.03 -36.04 16.21
C SER A 586 13.01 -35.90 14.69
N LEU A 587 12.30 -34.90 14.18
CA LEU A 587 12.21 -34.63 12.75
C LEU A 587 13.32 -33.69 12.24
N ARG A 588 13.75 -32.70 13.02
CA ARG A 588 14.71 -31.68 12.56
C ARG A 588 16.18 -32.08 12.70
N LYS A 589 16.56 -32.82 13.75
CA LYS A 589 17.96 -33.21 14.00
C LYS A 589 18.56 -34.10 12.89
N PRO A 590 17.83 -35.07 12.32
CA PRO A 590 18.34 -35.86 11.19
C PRO A 590 18.70 -35.02 9.96
N ILE A 591 17.90 -33.99 9.66
CA ILE A 591 18.15 -33.06 8.55
C ILE A 591 19.43 -32.25 8.81
N LEU A 592 19.60 -31.69 10.01
CA LEU A 592 20.81 -30.94 10.38
C LEU A 592 22.07 -31.80 10.33
N LYS A 593 21.96 -33.04 10.80
CA LYS A 593 23.05 -34.01 10.73
C LYS A 593 23.45 -34.26 9.28
N GLN A 594 22.49 -34.53 8.39
CA GLN A 594 22.77 -34.71 6.97
C GLN A 594 23.44 -33.47 6.35
N MET A 595 22.97 -32.26 6.66
CA MET A 595 23.61 -31.02 6.18
C MET A 595 25.07 -30.90 6.64
N LYS A 596 25.34 -31.22 7.92
CA LYS A 596 26.69 -31.20 8.51
C LYS A 596 27.62 -32.24 7.87
N ASP A 597 27.10 -33.45 7.66
CA ASP A 597 27.81 -34.55 7.01
C ASP A 597 28.15 -34.18 5.56
N LEU A 598 27.20 -33.64 4.80
CA LEU A 598 27.43 -33.18 3.42
C LEU A 598 28.42 -32.02 3.34
N LEU A 599 28.36 -31.03 4.24
CA LEU A 599 29.31 -29.91 4.27
C LEU A 599 30.74 -30.35 4.57
N SER A 600 30.91 -31.48 5.25
CA SER A 600 32.20 -32.09 5.55
C SER A 600 32.79 -32.83 4.33
N LEU A 601 32.00 -33.07 3.28
CA LEU A 601 32.45 -33.57 2.00
C LEU A 601 32.87 -32.36 1.13
N ASN A 602 34.00 -32.45 0.43
CA ASN A 602 34.50 -31.38 -0.44
C ASN A 602 33.61 -31.22 -1.70
N LEU A 603 32.43 -30.62 -1.53
CA LEU A 603 31.42 -30.41 -2.57
C LEU A 603 31.77 -29.25 -3.52
N ASP A 604 31.03 -29.12 -4.61
CA ASP A 604 31.15 -27.97 -5.51
C ASP A 604 30.72 -26.66 -4.82
N THR A 605 31.18 -25.54 -5.37
CA THR A 605 30.98 -24.21 -4.75
C THR A 605 29.51 -23.85 -4.54
N LEU A 606 28.63 -24.18 -5.49
CA LEU A 606 27.21 -23.83 -5.41
C LEU A 606 26.53 -24.63 -4.31
N THR A 607 26.78 -25.93 -4.25
CA THR A 607 26.26 -26.83 -3.20
C THR A 607 26.77 -26.43 -1.83
N THR A 608 28.08 -26.15 -1.68
CA THR A 608 28.64 -25.64 -0.42
C THR A 608 27.97 -24.35 0.02
N CYS A 609 27.80 -23.38 -0.90
CA CYS A 609 27.11 -22.11 -0.60
C CYS A 609 25.67 -22.34 -0.10
N ASN A 610 24.94 -23.21 -0.78
CA ASN A 610 23.56 -23.55 -0.45
C ASN A 610 23.42 -24.24 0.91
N LEU A 611 24.27 -25.22 1.18
CA LEU A 611 24.25 -25.96 2.45
C LEU A 611 24.69 -25.10 3.62
N ILE A 612 25.72 -24.25 3.48
CA ILE A 612 26.10 -23.26 4.49
C ILE A 612 24.88 -22.40 4.84
N ARG A 613 24.22 -21.86 3.81
CA ARG A 613 23.04 -21.00 3.97
C ARG A 613 21.91 -21.70 4.69
N ARG A 614 21.64 -22.97 4.36
CA ARG A 614 20.54 -23.71 4.99
C ARG A 614 20.88 -24.21 6.38
N PHE A 615 22.06 -24.77 6.59
CA PHE A 615 22.47 -25.31 7.89
C PHE A 615 22.32 -24.27 9.00
N ILE A 616 23.02 -23.15 8.89
CA ILE A 616 23.00 -22.14 9.96
C ILE A 616 21.63 -21.48 10.12
N ARG A 617 20.88 -21.32 9.00
CA ARG A 617 19.53 -20.75 9.05
C ARG A 617 18.54 -21.69 9.72
N SER A 618 18.59 -22.99 9.39
CA SER A 618 17.73 -24.01 9.99
C SER A 618 18.07 -24.23 11.46
N THR A 619 19.36 -24.25 11.83
CA THR A 619 19.77 -24.28 13.24
C THR A 619 19.26 -23.06 13.97
N SER A 620 19.41 -21.84 13.44
CA SER A 620 18.92 -20.62 14.10
C SER A 620 17.42 -20.66 14.38
N THR A 621 16.60 -21.19 13.46
CA THR A 621 15.16 -21.34 13.66
C THR A 621 14.76 -22.46 14.62
N GLY A 622 15.62 -23.46 14.79
CA GLY A 622 15.37 -24.60 15.66
C GLY A 622 16.03 -24.49 17.05
N ALA A 623 17.03 -23.62 17.20
CA ALA A 623 17.85 -23.56 18.40
C ALA A 623 17.01 -23.21 19.63
N LYS A 624 17.06 -24.09 20.63
CA LYS A 624 16.38 -23.90 21.91
C LYS A 624 17.29 -23.21 22.93
N THR A 625 18.60 -23.31 22.75
CA THR A 625 19.59 -22.72 23.66
C THR A 625 20.68 -21.96 22.89
N LYS A 626 21.43 -21.12 23.61
CA LYS A 626 22.58 -20.39 23.09
C LYS A 626 23.67 -21.34 22.59
N GLU A 627 23.90 -22.45 23.30
CA GLU A 627 24.96 -23.42 23.01
C GLU A 627 24.73 -24.10 21.66
N GLU A 628 23.49 -24.43 21.32
CA GLU A 628 23.14 -24.99 20.01
C GLU A 628 23.46 -24.02 18.86
N MET A 629 23.24 -22.71 19.08
CA MET A 629 23.59 -21.69 18.09
C MET A 629 25.10 -21.47 18.02
N GLN A 630 25.79 -21.46 19.17
CA GLN A 630 27.25 -21.34 19.22
C GLN A 630 27.92 -22.51 18.48
N GLU A 631 27.47 -23.75 18.67
CA GLU A 631 28.02 -24.91 17.95
C GLU A 631 27.88 -24.75 16.43
N ALA A 632 26.73 -24.26 15.97
CA ALA A 632 26.50 -24.04 14.55
C ALA A 632 27.35 -22.88 13.99
N LEU A 633 27.57 -21.82 14.78
CA LEU A 633 28.46 -20.73 14.41
C LEU A 633 29.91 -21.21 14.34
N ASP A 634 30.38 -21.96 15.34
CA ASP A 634 31.73 -22.52 15.38
C ASP A 634 31.99 -23.45 14.19
N PHE A 635 30.96 -24.21 13.77
CA PHE A 635 31.04 -25.05 12.58
C PHE A 635 31.15 -24.25 11.27
N ILE A 636 30.44 -23.12 11.14
CA ILE A 636 30.40 -22.33 9.91
C ILE A 636 31.51 -21.27 9.83
N MET A 637 32.03 -20.80 10.97
CA MET A 637 33.05 -19.75 11.03
C MET A 637 34.31 -20.05 10.18
N PRO A 638 34.83 -21.29 10.11
CA PRO A 638 35.95 -21.63 9.22
C PRO A 638 35.70 -21.30 7.74
N TYR A 639 34.45 -21.38 7.26
CA TYR A 639 34.12 -21.06 5.86
C TYR A 639 34.23 -19.56 5.54
N THR A 640 34.26 -18.67 6.53
CA THR A 640 34.57 -17.25 6.33
C THR A 640 36.00 -17.00 5.85
N LYS A 641 36.89 -18.00 5.98
CA LYS A 641 38.29 -18.00 5.53
C LYS A 641 38.54 -18.96 4.36
N HIS A 642 37.48 -19.49 3.73
CA HIS A 642 37.59 -20.45 2.64
C HIS A 642 38.40 -19.87 1.44
N PRO A 643 39.17 -20.67 0.68
CA PRO A 643 39.95 -20.18 -0.47
C PRO A 643 39.12 -19.45 -1.53
N LEU A 644 37.89 -19.90 -1.77
CA LEU A 644 36.97 -19.33 -2.75
C LEU A 644 36.16 -18.15 -2.18
N SER A 645 36.26 -16.97 -2.82
CA SER A 645 35.55 -15.76 -2.37
C SER A 645 34.02 -15.86 -2.40
N GLN A 646 33.46 -16.76 -3.22
CA GLN A 646 32.01 -17.01 -3.26
C GLN A 646 31.54 -17.66 -1.95
N VAL A 647 32.27 -18.67 -1.48
CA VAL A 647 31.98 -19.36 -0.22
C VAL A 647 32.14 -18.42 0.97
N ARG A 648 33.19 -17.58 1.00
CA ARG A 648 33.36 -16.58 2.07
C ARG A 648 32.20 -15.59 2.17
N LYS A 649 31.77 -15.03 1.03
CA LYS A 649 30.61 -14.14 0.95
C LYS A 649 29.36 -14.81 1.47
N GLU A 650 29.16 -16.06 1.07
CA GLU A 650 27.98 -16.82 1.46
C GLU A 650 27.99 -17.16 2.95
N ALA A 651 29.14 -17.53 3.52
CA ALA A 651 29.29 -17.78 4.95
C ALA A 651 28.93 -16.53 5.77
N TRP A 652 29.52 -15.37 5.43
CA TRP A 652 29.19 -14.10 6.09
C TRP A 652 27.71 -13.75 5.94
N TYR A 653 27.16 -13.85 4.74
CA TYR A 653 25.75 -13.60 4.49
C TYR A 653 24.83 -14.53 5.30
N SER A 654 25.20 -15.81 5.41
CA SER A 654 24.40 -16.84 6.08
C SER A 654 24.42 -16.68 7.60
N ILE A 655 25.58 -16.38 8.19
CA ILE A 655 25.71 -15.99 9.60
C ILE A 655 24.84 -14.76 9.86
N GLY A 656 24.97 -13.74 9.01
CA GLY A 656 24.19 -12.51 9.14
C GLY A 656 22.69 -12.75 9.09
N ASN A 657 22.19 -13.57 8.15
CA ASN A 657 20.77 -13.88 8.09
C ASN A 657 20.29 -14.76 9.25
N ALA A 658 21.10 -15.70 9.73
CA ALA A 658 20.73 -16.58 10.83
C ALA A 658 20.55 -15.81 12.13
N LEU A 659 21.45 -14.88 12.41
CA LEU A 659 21.43 -14.07 13.63
C LEU A 659 20.60 -12.79 13.48
N PHE A 660 20.55 -12.17 12.31
CA PHE A 660 20.13 -10.78 12.15
C PHE A 660 19.13 -10.58 11.00
N GLN A 661 18.39 -11.61 10.58
CA GLN A 661 17.11 -11.37 9.94
C GLN A 661 16.03 -11.67 10.96
N GLU A 662 15.36 -10.61 11.43
CA GLU A 662 14.10 -10.74 12.17
C GLU A 662 13.15 -11.66 11.40
N LYS A 663 13.00 -12.87 11.91
CA LYS A 663 11.91 -13.75 11.54
C LYS A 663 10.87 -13.63 12.63
N LYS A 664 10.15 -12.52 12.68
CA LYS A 664 8.94 -12.47 13.52
C LYS A 664 7.82 -13.19 12.77
N LEU A 665 8.03 -14.49 12.62
CA LEU A 665 7.09 -15.41 12.03
C LEU A 665 5.94 -15.55 13.01
N CYS A 666 4.73 -15.22 12.56
CA CYS A 666 3.53 -15.46 13.33
C CYS A 666 3.19 -16.94 13.24
N ILE A 667 3.47 -17.67 14.33
CA ILE A 667 3.15 -19.08 14.49
C ILE A 667 1.69 -19.17 14.90
N VAL A 668 0.88 -19.80 14.06
CA VAL A 668 -0.53 -20.07 14.33
C VAL A 668 -0.76 -21.57 14.40
N LYS A 669 -1.59 -22.00 15.35
CA LYS A 669 -2.02 -23.39 15.49
C LYS A 669 -3.50 -23.49 15.09
N PRO A 670 -3.83 -23.93 13.87
CA PRO A 670 -5.21 -24.04 13.44
C PRO A 670 -6.01 -24.97 14.34
N THR A 671 -7.24 -24.55 14.62
CA THR A 671 -8.28 -25.42 15.19
C THR A 671 -9.17 -25.97 14.08
N LYS A 672 -10.21 -26.75 14.44
CA LYS A 672 -11.23 -27.22 13.49
C LYS A 672 -11.89 -26.06 12.71
N ASP A 673 -12.08 -24.93 13.39
CA ASP A 673 -12.52 -23.69 12.78
C ASP A 673 -11.31 -22.81 12.43
N ILE A 674 -11.14 -22.49 11.15
CA ILE A 674 -10.11 -21.54 10.66
C ILE A 674 -10.67 -20.12 10.52
N LEU A 675 -12.00 -19.98 10.43
CA LEU A 675 -12.67 -18.69 10.47
C LEU A 675 -13.12 -18.41 11.91
N ILE A 676 -12.36 -17.55 12.60
CA ILE A 676 -12.55 -17.30 14.03
C ILE A 676 -12.78 -15.83 14.33
N PRO A 677 -13.54 -15.50 15.38
CA PRO A 677 -13.56 -14.14 15.93
C PRO A 677 -12.15 -13.67 16.27
N LEU A 678 -11.87 -12.38 16.14
CA LEU A 678 -10.56 -11.82 16.49
C LEU A 678 -10.21 -12.02 17.98
N SER A 679 -11.22 -12.07 18.87
CA SER A 679 -11.02 -12.37 20.30
C SER A 679 -10.43 -13.76 20.55
N ASP A 680 -10.65 -14.69 19.61
CA ASP A 680 -10.28 -16.09 19.75
C ASP A 680 -8.95 -16.37 19.04
N PHE A 681 -8.39 -15.36 18.35
CA PHE A 681 -7.13 -15.50 17.63
C PHE A 681 -5.95 -15.61 18.60
N LYS A 682 -5.31 -16.77 18.55
CA LYS A 682 -4.11 -17.09 19.33
C LYS A 682 -2.95 -17.33 18.38
N PHE A 683 -1.83 -16.69 18.67
CA PHE A 683 -0.60 -16.86 17.93
C PHE A 683 0.60 -16.72 18.87
N GLU A 684 1.72 -17.27 18.44
CA GLU A 684 3.02 -17.10 19.06
C GLU A 684 3.91 -16.36 18.03
N LEU A 685 4.69 -15.37 18.46
CA LEU A 685 5.74 -14.84 17.59
C LEU A 685 6.98 -15.67 17.79
N PHE A 686 7.54 -16.17 16.70
CA PHE A 686 8.87 -16.75 16.74
C PHE A 686 9.85 -15.72 17.29
N ASN A 687 10.43 -16.04 18.45
CA ASN A 687 11.53 -15.31 19.07
C ASN A 687 12.63 -16.32 19.38
N PHE A 688 13.87 -15.86 19.33
CA PHE A 688 14.99 -16.66 19.81
C PHE A 688 14.86 -16.86 21.32
N ASN A 689 15.15 -18.07 21.81
CA ASN A 689 15.16 -18.37 23.23
C ASN A 689 16.42 -17.82 23.96
N PHE A 690 17.24 -17.03 23.26
CA PHE A 690 18.49 -16.46 23.74
C PHE A 690 18.67 -15.05 23.17
N ASP A 691 19.45 -14.22 23.87
CA ASP A 691 19.77 -12.87 23.43
C ASP A 691 20.79 -12.91 22.27
N GLN A 692 20.40 -12.36 21.13
CA GLN A 692 21.25 -12.31 19.94
C GLN A 692 22.34 -11.25 20.06
N SER A 693 22.16 -10.23 20.92
CA SER A 693 23.11 -9.12 21.12
C SER A 693 24.50 -9.62 21.51
N GLU A 694 24.56 -10.76 22.21
CA GLU A 694 25.78 -11.43 22.64
C GLU A 694 26.67 -11.89 21.46
N PHE A 695 26.08 -12.12 20.28
CA PHE A 695 26.82 -12.45 19.05
C PHE A 695 27.08 -11.22 18.18
N VAL A 696 26.26 -10.17 18.28
CA VAL A 696 26.33 -8.98 17.41
C VAL A 696 27.66 -8.26 17.59
N LEU A 697 27.97 -7.87 18.82
CA LEU A 697 29.09 -6.97 19.09
C LEU A 697 30.45 -7.60 18.76
N PRO A 698 30.74 -8.87 19.13
CA PRO A 698 32.00 -9.51 18.75
C PRO A 698 32.18 -9.64 17.23
N LEU A 699 31.10 -9.96 16.50
CA LEU A 699 31.15 -10.05 15.03
C LEU A 699 31.36 -8.68 14.38
N ALA A 700 30.67 -7.66 14.87
CA ALA A 700 30.86 -6.28 14.40
C ALA A 700 32.30 -5.81 14.66
N ASP A 701 32.84 -6.06 15.86
CA ASP A 701 34.20 -5.69 16.24
C ASP A 701 35.27 -6.33 15.34
N ASP A 702 35.15 -7.62 15.05
CA ASP A 702 36.07 -8.31 14.14
C ASP A 702 36.02 -7.72 12.72
N ILE A 703 34.82 -7.45 12.19
CA ILE A 703 34.64 -6.88 10.85
C ILE A 703 35.19 -5.44 10.79
N ILE A 704 34.81 -4.60 11.75
CA ILE A 704 35.23 -3.20 11.81
C ILE A 704 36.74 -3.12 11.99
N GLY A 705 37.31 -3.92 12.90
CA GLY A 705 38.75 -4.00 13.11
C GLY A 705 39.50 -4.39 11.84
N LYS A 706 39.01 -5.38 11.07
CA LYS A 706 39.60 -5.74 9.77
C LYS A 706 39.57 -4.60 8.76
N ILE A 707 38.47 -3.86 8.69
CA ILE A 707 38.33 -2.74 7.73
C ILE A 707 39.23 -1.57 8.13
N MET A 708 39.22 -1.17 9.41
CA MET A 708 40.01 -0.02 9.89
C MET A 708 41.51 -0.28 9.88
N ASN A 709 41.95 -1.53 10.01
CA ASN A 709 43.37 -1.90 9.93
C ASN A 709 43.87 -2.05 8.48
N ALA A 710 42.98 -2.24 7.51
CA ALA A 710 43.34 -2.30 6.10
C ALA A 710 43.61 -0.87 5.59
N LYS A 711 44.88 -0.55 5.34
CA LYS A 711 45.29 0.80 4.89
C LYS A 711 45.09 1.01 3.39
N ASP A 712 45.20 -0.05 2.58
CA ASP A 712 45.07 0.07 1.13
C ASP A 712 43.60 -0.05 0.66
N PRO A 713 43.17 0.77 -0.33
CA PRO A 713 41.78 0.77 -0.80
C PRO A 713 41.30 -0.57 -1.39
N LYS A 714 42.23 -1.39 -1.90
CA LYS A 714 41.89 -2.67 -2.54
C LYS A 714 41.49 -3.70 -1.49
N SER A 715 42.27 -3.85 -0.42
CA SER A 715 41.94 -4.72 0.70
C SER A 715 40.67 -4.29 1.41
N VAL A 716 40.46 -2.98 1.61
CA VAL A 716 39.18 -2.46 2.14
C VAL A 716 38.01 -2.86 1.24
N THR A 717 38.15 -2.68 -0.08
CA THR A 717 37.11 -3.06 -1.05
C THR A 717 36.81 -4.56 -1.01
N GLU A 718 37.84 -5.41 -0.90
CA GLU A 718 37.69 -6.86 -0.83
C GLU A 718 36.95 -7.29 0.44
N ILE A 719 37.34 -6.76 1.61
CA ILE A 719 36.67 -7.03 2.89
C ILE A 719 35.20 -6.61 2.81
N LEU A 720 34.93 -5.37 2.37
CA LEU A 720 33.56 -4.86 2.23
C LEU A 720 32.73 -5.69 1.25
N LYS A 721 33.31 -6.15 0.15
CA LYS A 721 32.60 -7.00 -0.83
C LYS A 721 32.16 -8.33 -0.22
N GLU A 722 32.89 -8.83 0.79
CA GLU A 722 32.62 -10.07 1.51
C GLU A 722 31.63 -9.86 2.68
N THR A 723 31.76 -8.77 3.43
CA THR A 723 31.01 -8.54 4.67
C THR A 723 29.80 -7.61 4.54
N LYS A 724 29.60 -6.92 3.40
CA LYS A 724 28.51 -5.92 3.25
C LYS A 724 27.11 -6.41 3.63
N GLN A 725 26.80 -7.69 3.41
CA GLN A 725 25.45 -8.20 3.69
C GLN A 725 25.24 -8.47 5.18
N ILE A 726 26.25 -8.99 5.90
CA ILE A 726 26.16 -9.16 7.35
C ILE A 726 26.14 -7.81 8.05
N ILE A 727 26.94 -6.85 7.57
CA ILE A 727 26.87 -5.46 8.07
C ILE A 727 25.45 -4.91 7.91
N PHE A 728 24.86 -5.04 6.72
CA PHE A 728 23.49 -4.60 6.48
C PHE A 728 22.48 -5.31 7.41
N ALA A 729 22.61 -6.63 7.60
CA ALA A 729 21.71 -7.39 8.46
C ALA A 729 21.80 -6.98 9.94
N ILE A 730 23.02 -6.80 10.47
CA ILE A 730 23.26 -6.28 11.83
C ILE A 730 22.58 -4.93 12.01
N LEU A 731 22.83 -4.00 11.08
CA LEU A 731 22.31 -2.64 11.14
C LEU A 731 20.77 -2.59 11.05
N ASN A 732 20.19 -3.40 10.16
CA ASN A 732 18.74 -3.44 9.92
C ASN A 732 17.94 -4.09 11.06
N THR A 733 18.59 -4.78 12.00
CA THR A 733 17.91 -5.45 13.13
C THR A 733 18.22 -4.86 14.48
N THR A 734 19.15 -3.89 14.54
CA THR A 734 19.38 -3.10 15.74
C THR A 734 18.32 -2.01 15.81
N HIS A 735 17.19 -2.31 16.45
CA HIS A 735 16.08 -1.36 16.58
C HIS A 735 16.35 -0.25 17.58
N GLU A 736 17.20 -0.48 18.58
CA GLU A 736 17.55 0.55 19.54
C GLU A 736 18.27 1.70 18.87
N VAL A 737 17.96 2.92 19.30
CA VAL A 737 18.64 4.13 18.85
C VAL A 737 19.26 4.88 20.01
N ILE A 738 20.30 5.64 19.71
CA ILE A 738 21.03 6.43 20.70
C ILE A 738 20.25 7.71 20.97
N GLU A 739 20.15 8.09 22.24
CA GLU A 739 19.58 9.37 22.66
C GLU A 739 20.27 10.54 21.93
N GLY A 740 19.52 11.60 21.65
CA GLY A 740 19.97 12.67 20.78
C GLY A 740 19.13 13.92 20.87
N ASP A 741 19.42 14.87 19.99
CA ASP A 741 18.63 16.09 19.91
C ASP A 741 17.21 15.75 19.45
N SER A 742 16.24 16.25 20.21
CA SER A 742 14.81 16.08 19.94
C SER A 742 14.12 17.41 19.70
N SER A 743 14.89 18.49 19.45
CA SER A 743 14.36 19.81 19.09
C SER A 743 13.48 19.77 17.83
N ASN A 744 13.79 18.86 16.91
CA ASN A 744 13.06 18.72 15.64
C ASN A 744 11.82 17.84 15.78
N ILE A 745 11.64 17.15 16.92
CA ILE A 745 10.47 16.32 17.18
C ILE A 745 9.46 17.18 17.93
N THR A 746 8.29 17.37 17.35
CA THR A 746 7.26 18.20 17.97
C THR A 746 6.80 17.61 19.31
N PRO A 747 6.34 18.45 20.26
CA PRO A 747 5.78 17.96 21.51
C PRO A 747 4.62 16.99 21.33
N LEU A 748 3.81 17.18 20.27
CA LEU A 748 2.70 16.30 19.94
C LEU A 748 3.20 14.94 19.45
N PHE A 749 4.22 14.91 18.59
CA PHE A 749 4.78 13.67 18.09
C PHE A 749 5.41 12.82 19.21
N LYS A 750 6.07 13.42 20.20
CA LYS A 750 6.60 12.69 21.38
C LYS A 750 5.52 11.92 22.14
N LYS A 751 4.26 12.34 22.02
CA LYS A 751 3.10 11.67 22.60
C LYS A 751 2.39 10.74 21.61
N SER A 752 2.84 10.70 20.36
CA SER A 752 2.38 9.76 19.37
C SER A 752 2.61 8.35 19.88
N PRO A 753 1.66 7.43 19.67
CA PRO A 753 1.92 6.03 19.93
C PRO A 753 3.13 5.54 19.12
N PHE A 754 3.44 6.16 17.96
CA PHE A 754 4.61 5.87 17.12
C PHE A 754 5.95 6.40 17.64
N TYR A 755 5.97 7.07 18.80
CA TYR A 755 7.20 7.36 19.51
C TYR A 755 7.44 6.28 20.57
N ILE A 756 8.46 5.43 20.37
CA ILE A 756 8.76 4.29 21.26
C ILE A 756 9.97 4.64 22.14
N GLU A 757 9.70 5.27 23.27
CA GLU A 757 10.72 5.69 24.24
C GLU A 757 11.58 4.52 24.73
N GLU A 758 10.99 3.32 24.87
CA GLU A 758 11.69 2.13 25.35
C GLU A 758 12.86 1.69 24.45
N LEU A 759 12.87 2.09 23.16
CA LEU A 759 13.93 1.80 22.21
C LEU A 759 15.00 2.89 22.14
N ILE A 760 14.80 4.03 22.80
CA ILE A 760 15.79 5.10 22.92
C ILE A 760 16.70 4.77 24.11
N LYS A 761 17.99 4.59 23.84
CA LYS A 761 19.00 4.22 24.83
C LYS A 761 20.08 5.30 24.92
N PRO A 762 20.68 5.53 26.10
CA PRO A 762 21.82 6.44 26.23
C PRO A 762 23.02 6.06 25.35
N SER A 763 23.17 4.76 25.05
CA SER A 763 24.25 4.22 24.24
C SER A 763 23.79 2.94 23.54
N VAL A 764 24.20 2.78 22.28
CA VAL A 764 23.98 1.57 21.47
C VAL A 764 25.32 1.22 20.79
N PRO A 765 26.19 0.42 21.43
CA PRO A 765 27.59 0.25 21.02
C PRO A 765 27.80 -0.14 19.56
N VAL A 766 26.90 -0.98 19.02
CA VAL A 766 26.95 -1.43 17.64
C VAL A 766 26.76 -0.25 16.67
N ARG A 767 25.78 0.63 16.92
CA ARG A 767 25.52 1.80 16.08
C ARG A 767 26.67 2.80 16.15
N GLU A 768 27.20 3.08 17.33
CA GLU A 768 28.32 4.01 17.53
C GLU A 768 29.54 3.60 16.68
N LYS A 769 29.92 2.32 16.76
CA LYS A 769 31.04 1.78 15.98
C LYS A 769 30.80 1.85 14.47
N PHE A 770 29.57 1.64 14.02
CA PHE A 770 29.24 1.78 12.60
C PHE A 770 29.20 3.24 12.14
N PHE A 771 28.81 4.21 12.99
CA PHE A 771 28.97 5.63 12.68
C PHE A 771 30.44 5.98 12.46
N ASP A 772 31.31 5.55 13.36
CA ASP A 772 32.76 5.77 13.25
C ASP A 772 33.34 5.13 11.99
N LEU A 773 32.94 3.89 11.68
CA LEU A 773 33.36 3.22 10.45
C LEU A 773 32.91 3.99 9.20
N ILE A 774 31.66 4.45 9.15
CA ILE A 774 31.14 5.17 7.99
C ILE A 774 31.89 6.49 7.80
N ILE A 775 32.10 7.25 8.87
CA ILE A 775 32.88 8.50 8.83
C ILE A 775 34.30 8.20 8.34
N TYR A 776 34.95 7.18 8.89
CA TYR A 776 36.28 6.75 8.45
C TYR A 776 36.32 6.45 6.94
N LEU A 777 35.35 5.70 6.43
CA LEU A 777 35.30 5.33 5.00
C LEU A 777 35.06 6.55 4.09
N LEU A 778 34.21 7.49 4.52
CA LEU A 778 33.94 8.70 3.76
C LEU A 778 35.14 9.67 3.75
N ASP A 779 35.89 9.74 4.84
CA ASP A 779 37.04 10.63 4.98
C ASP A 779 38.29 10.10 4.27
N ASN A 780 38.55 8.79 4.34
CA ASN A 780 39.78 8.20 3.81
C ASN A 780 39.65 7.74 2.36
N TYR A 781 38.43 7.53 1.85
CA TYR A 781 38.19 7.03 0.49
C TYR A 781 37.12 7.80 -0.31
N PRO A 782 37.16 9.15 -0.35
CA PRO A 782 36.13 9.98 -0.97
C PRO A 782 35.98 9.79 -2.49
N ASP A 783 37.00 9.26 -3.17
CA ASP A 783 37.01 9.04 -4.63
C ASP A 783 36.81 7.58 -5.05
N ASN A 784 36.71 6.64 -4.09
CA ASN A 784 36.56 5.22 -4.42
C ASN A 784 35.08 4.81 -4.52
N VAL A 785 34.58 4.76 -5.76
CA VAL A 785 33.18 4.41 -6.07
C VAL A 785 32.72 3.09 -5.46
N GLN A 786 33.59 2.08 -5.35
CA GLN A 786 33.19 0.76 -4.81
C GLN A 786 33.02 0.81 -3.29
N ILE A 787 33.91 1.52 -2.60
CA ILE A 787 33.79 1.76 -1.15
C ILE A 787 32.57 2.63 -0.89
N LEU A 788 32.38 3.73 -1.61
CA LEU A 788 31.21 4.59 -1.47
C LEU A 788 29.89 3.83 -1.68
N LYS A 789 29.80 2.95 -2.69
CA LYS A 789 28.62 2.09 -2.88
C LYS A 789 28.36 1.17 -1.69
N ALA A 790 29.40 0.63 -1.07
CA ALA A 790 29.27 -0.20 0.12
C ALA A 790 28.82 0.65 1.32
N THR A 791 29.43 1.81 1.53
CA THR A 791 29.05 2.78 2.57
C THR A 791 27.59 3.22 2.45
N MET A 792 27.12 3.52 1.24
CA MET A 792 25.71 3.85 0.98
C MET A 792 24.75 2.73 1.37
N ARG A 793 25.16 1.46 1.22
CA ARG A 793 24.37 0.32 1.68
C ARG A 793 24.38 0.17 3.20
N MET A 794 25.47 0.54 3.88
CA MET A 794 25.49 0.60 5.35
C MET A 794 24.56 1.70 5.87
N LEU A 795 24.55 2.84 5.19
CA LEU A 795 23.65 3.95 5.48
C LEU A 795 22.18 3.54 5.34
N ASP A 796 21.82 2.83 4.27
CA ASP A 796 20.48 2.24 4.13
C ASP A 796 20.10 1.37 5.35
N GLY A 797 21.05 0.62 5.91
CA GLY A 797 20.82 -0.22 7.09
C GLY A 797 20.64 0.58 8.38
N ILE A 798 21.54 1.53 8.66
CA ILE A 798 21.47 2.41 9.86
C ILE A 798 20.18 3.23 9.87
N LEU A 799 19.80 3.72 8.70
CA LEU A 799 18.66 4.59 8.49
C LEU A 799 17.39 3.82 8.16
N SER A 800 17.43 2.48 8.04
CA SER A 800 16.26 1.66 7.70
C SER A 800 15.04 1.93 8.59
N PRO A 801 15.18 2.10 9.92
CA PRO A 801 14.08 2.53 10.78
C PRO A 801 13.42 3.88 10.40
N ILE A 802 14.16 4.79 9.75
CA ILE A 802 13.67 6.09 9.23
C ILE A 802 13.17 5.96 7.79
N LEU A 803 13.92 5.28 6.92
CA LEU A 803 13.74 5.30 5.46
C LEU A 803 12.63 4.38 4.97
N SER A 804 12.23 3.37 5.76
CA SER A 804 11.34 2.30 5.29
C SER A 804 9.85 2.66 5.33
N ASN A 805 9.51 3.91 5.67
CA ASN A 805 8.14 4.43 5.86
C ASN A 805 7.15 4.24 4.69
N TYR A 806 7.56 3.79 3.48
CA TYR A 806 6.73 3.93 2.28
C TYR A 806 6.56 2.69 1.37
N THR A 807 7.03 1.48 1.72
CA THR A 807 7.12 0.38 0.73
C THR A 807 6.15 -0.80 0.89
N PHE A 808 5.34 -0.90 1.95
CA PHE A 808 4.60 -2.14 2.25
C PHE A 808 3.09 -2.12 1.92
N ASP A 809 2.47 -0.96 1.69
CA ASP A 809 1.00 -0.87 1.54
C ASP A 809 0.43 -1.51 0.25
N ASN A 810 1.25 -1.69 -0.79
CA ASN A 810 0.81 -2.16 -2.12
C ASN A 810 1.40 -3.52 -2.53
N SER A 811 1.69 -4.39 -1.57
CA SER A 811 2.19 -5.72 -1.87
C SER A 811 1.11 -6.57 -2.57
N ILE A 812 1.49 -7.32 -3.60
CA ILE A 812 0.60 -8.23 -4.35
C ILE A 812 -0.02 -9.27 -3.39
N GLU A 813 0.73 -9.70 -2.38
CA GLU A 813 0.30 -10.63 -1.34
C GLU A 813 -0.87 -10.08 -0.52
N LEU A 814 -0.77 -8.83 -0.07
CA LEU A 814 -1.83 -8.18 0.69
C LEU A 814 -3.08 -7.98 -0.19
N SER A 815 -2.91 -7.64 -1.46
CA SER A 815 -4.02 -7.54 -2.43
C SER A 815 -4.71 -8.89 -2.64
N PHE A 816 -3.94 -9.98 -2.76
CA PHE A 816 -4.48 -11.35 -2.88
C PHE A 816 -5.18 -11.82 -1.60
N LEU A 817 -4.63 -11.53 -0.41
CA LEU A 817 -5.31 -11.81 0.85
C LEU A 817 -6.63 -11.04 0.98
N LYS A 818 -6.64 -9.76 0.59
CA LYS A 818 -7.84 -8.91 0.60
C LYS A 818 -8.91 -9.44 -0.37
N SER A 819 -8.54 -9.90 -1.56
CA SER A 819 -9.50 -10.47 -2.53
C SER A 819 -10.15 -11.76 -2.00
N LEU A 820 -9.44 -12.55 -1.20
CA LEU A 820 -9.95 -13.80 -0.61
C LEU A 820 -10.71 -13.61 0.71
N TRP A 821 -10.23 -12.74 1.61
CA TRP A 821 -10.64 -12.74 3.02
C TRP A 821 -11.22 -11.41 3.50
N SER A 822 -11.77 -10.58 2.59
CA SER A 822 -12.33 -9.29 3.00
C SER A 822 -13.40 -9.45 4.10
N ALA A 823 -13.16 -8.76 5.23
CA ALA A 823 -13.97 -8.88 6.44
C ALA A 823 -15.42 -8.52 6.12
N TYR A 824 -16.31 -9.49 6.22
CA TYR A 824 -17.74 -9.23 6.16
C TYR A 824 -18.26 -8.95 7.58
N PRO A 825 -18.88 -7.78 7.85
CA PRO A 825 -19.36 -7.41 9.18
C PRO A 825 -20.31 -8.44 9.79
N LEU A 826 -21.11 -9.12 8.97
CA LEU A 826 -22.13 -10.07 9.44
C LEU A 826 -21.58 -11.27 10.20
N ARG A 827 -20.28 -11.59 10.08
CA ARG A 827 -19.68 -12.71 10.82
C ARG A 827 -18.57 -12.33 11.79
N ASN A 828 -17.94 -11.15 11.67
CA ASN A 828 -16.79 -10.73 12.50
C ASN A 828 -15.70 -11.83 12.67
N LYS A 829 -15.60 -12.72 11.69
CA LYS A 829 -14.68 -13.85 11.67
C LYS A 829 -13.60 -13.60 10.62
N TYR A 830 -12.39 -14.01 10.95
CA TYR A 830 -11.19 -13.83 10.15
C TYR A 830 -10.49 -15.16 9.95
N ASN A 831 -9.83 -15.31 8.81
CA ASN A 831 -8.98 -16.45 8.56
C ASN A 831 -7.68 -16.31 9.39
N ILE A 832 -7.32 -17.35 10.15
CA ILE A 832 -6.14 -17.28 11.03
C ILE A 832 -4.83 -16.99 10.28
N PHE A 833 -4.68 -17.53 9.07
CA PHE A 833 -3.46 -17.35 8.28
C PHE A 833 -3.45 -15.96 7.68
N GLU A 834 -4.61 -15.41 7.34
CA GLU A 834 -4.69 -14.04 6.90
C GLU A 834 -4.33 -13.05 8.02
N LEU A 835 -4.84 -13.27 9.24
CA LEU A 835 -4.47 -12.49 10.41
C LEU A 835 -2.97 -12.61 10.73
N SER A 836 -2.39 -13.80 10.59
CA SER A 836 -0.96 -14.01 10.87
C SER A 836 -0.06 -13.21 9.92
N HIS A 837 -0.41 -13.15 8.63
CA HIS A 837 0.28 -12.28 7.66
C HIS A 837 0.09 -10.80 8.02
N ARG A 838 -1.13 -10.37 8.41
CA ARG A 838 -1.42 -8.98 8.82
C ARG A 838 -0.66 -8.55 10.07
N ILE A 839 -0.47 -9.45 11.05
CA ILE A 839 0.38 -9.17 12.22
C ILE A 839 1.83 -8.95 11.80
N GLY A 840 2.37 -9.79 10.90
CA GLY A 840 3.70 -9.58 10.35
C GLY A 840 3.85 -8.20 9.70
N PHE A 841 2.88 -7.78 8.90
CA PHE A 841 2.87 -6.44 8.30
C PHE A 841 2.76 -5.31 9.34
N SER A 842 1.92 -5.48 10.36
CA SER A 842 1.74 -4.49 11.43
C SER A 842 3.02 -4.34 12.27
N TYR A 843 3.70 -5.45 12.55
CA TYR A 843 5.00 -5.45 13.21
C TYR A 843 6.05 -4.69 12.40
N HIS A 844 6.18 -4.99 11.10
CA HIS A 844 7.14 -4.31 10.23
C HIS A 844 6.89 -2.81 10.16
N ARG A 845 5.63 -2.38 10.08
CA ARG A 845 5.26 -0.97 10.16
C ARG A 845 5.63 -0.35 11.51
N ARG A 846 5.39 -1.08 12.60
CA ARG A 846 5.64 -0.60 13.96
C ARG A 846 7.11 -0.47 14.32
N ALA A 847 7.97 -1.26 13.67
CA ALA A 847 9.42 -1.13 13.77
C ALA A 847 9.96 0.13 13.08
N GLN A 848 9.11 0.86 12.34
CA GLN A 848 9.41 2.15 11.73
C GLN A 848 8.90 3.23 12.69
N TYR A 849 9.82 3.95 13.31
CA TYR A 849 9.47 5.00 14.27
C TYR A 849 10.51 6.13 14.21
N HIS A 850 10.11 7.31 14.68
CA HIS A 850 10.97 8.49 14.63
C HIS A 850 12.07 8.43 15.69
N HIS A 851 13.25 8.93 15.37
CA HIS A 851 14.41 8.86 16.24
C HIS A 851 14.95 10.23 16.63
N PRO A 852 15.42 10.40 17.88
CA PRO A 852 16.28 11.51 18.23
C PRO A 852 17.53 11.53 17.34
N ILE A 853 17.96 12.72 16.92
CA ILE A 853 19.17 12.85 16.10
C ILE A 853 20.38 12.84 17.02
N CYS A 854 20.96 11.66 17.22
CA CYS A 854 22.17 11.53 18.04
C CYS A 854 23.39 12.21 17.39
N PRO A 855 24.40 12.64 18.18
CA PRO A 855 25.59 13.33 17.66
C PRO A 855 26.35 12.55 16.57
N GLY A 856 26.40 11.21 16.68
CA GLY A 856 27.01 10.35 15.67
C GLY A 856 26.27 10.41 14.33
N LEU A 857 24.94 10.40 14.36
CA LEU A 857 24.10 10.55 13.17
C LEU A 857 24.27 11.92 12.52
N ILE A 858 24.35 13.01 13.31
CA ILE A 858 24.61 14.37 12.78
C ILE A 858 25.89 14.38 11.94
N LYS A 859 26.99 13.81 12.48
CA LYS A 859 28.26 13.74 11.75
C LYS A 859 28.13 12.96 10.45
N VAL A 860 27.41 11.84 10.47
CA VAL A 860 27.15 11.02 9.28
C VAL A 860 26.32 11.77 8.24
N VAL A 861 25.21 12.41 8.64
CA VAL A 861 24.35 13.20 7.76
C VAL A 861 25.11 14.34 7.09
N ASN A 862 25.95 15.06 7.83
CA ASN A 862 26.80 16.12 7.27
C ASN A 862 27.73 15.60 6.17
N LYS A 863 28.27 14.38 6.31
CA LYS A 863 29.11 13.76 5.28
C LYS A 863 28.29 13.30 4.08
N ILE A 864 27.07 12.77 4.29
CA ILE A 864 26.16 12.38 3.19
C ILE A 864 25.72 13.59 2.38
N PHE A 865 25.43 14.71 3.04
CA PHE A 865 25.01 15.95 2.39
C PHE A 865 26.01 16.38 1.31
N ILE A 866 27.31 16.31 1.62
CA ILE A 866 28.40 16.61 0.67
C ILE A 866 28.36 15.65 -0.54
N LEU A 867 27.98 14.38 -0.35
CA LEU A 867 27.88 13.40 -1.44
C LEU A 867 26.67 13.66 -2.37
N GLY A 868 25.71 14.48 -1.95
CA GLY A 868 24.69 15.07 -2.83
C GLY A 868 25.28 15.89 -3.99
N PHE A 869 26.55 16.31 -3.87
CA PHE A 869 27.32 17.00 -4.91
C PHE A 869 28.45 16.15 -5.48
N SER A 870 28.37 14.82 -5.34
CA SER A 870 29.38 13.93 -5.89
C SER A 870 29.42 14.02 -7.42
N LYS A 871 30.64 14.05 -7.99
CA LYS A 871 30.90 13.89 -9.44
C LYS A 871 30.40 12.56 -10.00
N PHE A 872 30.06 11.59 -9.14
CA PHE A 872 29.52 10.30 -9.55
C PHE A 872 27.99 10.30 -9.46
N THR A 873 27.30 10.42 -10.60
CA THR A 873 25.84 10.50 -10.69
C THR A 873 25.12 9.43 -9.85
N LYS A 874 25.57 8.16 -9.90
CA LYS A 874 24.96 7.07 -9.11
C LYS A 874 25.10 7.24 -7.60
N ILE A 875 26.18 7.86 -7.13
CA ILE A 875 26.38 8.17 -5.71
C ILE A 875 25.52 9.37 -5.34
N ARG A 876 25.54 10.43 -6.14
CA ARG A 876 24.70 11.61 -5.99
C ARG A 876 23.22 11.24 -5.86
N THR A 877 22.67 10.51 -6.82
CA THR A 877 21.27 10.06 -6.79
C THR A 877 20.94 9.28 -5.52
N LYS A 878 21.83 8.36 -5.08
CA LYS A 878 21.59 7.56 -3.88
C LYS A 878 21.67 8.41 -2.60
N ALA A 879 22.62 9.35 -2.52
CA ALA A 879 22.74 10.29 -1.41
C ALA A 879 21.49 11.19 -1.31
N CYS A 880 21.02 11.73 -2.44
CA CYS A 880 19.80 12.54 -2.48
C CYS A 880 18.55 11.73 -2.04
N LEU A 881 18.43 10.46 -2.47
CA LEU A 881 17.36 9.58 -2.00
C LEU A 881 17.43 9.35 -0.48
N LEU A 882 18.63 9.17 0.09
CA LEU A 882 18.82 9.05 1.54
C LEU A 882 18.43 10.34 2.26
N ILE A 883 18.89 11.50 1.77
CA ILE A 883 18.57 12.82 2.34
C ILE A 883 17.05 13.07 2.31
N ASN A 884 16.40 12.76 1.20
CA ASN A 884 14.95 12.87 1.06
C ASN A 884 14.22 11.96 2.06
N GLY A 885 14.70 10.74 2.27
CA GLY A 885 14.08 9.82 3.21
C GLY A 885 14.26 10.19 4.69
N ILE A 886 15.30 10.95 5.05
CA ILE A 886 15.51 11.45 6.42
C ILE A 886 15.00 12.89 6.62
N LEU A 887 14.39 13.48 5.59
CA LEU A 887 14.02 14.88 5.58
C LEU A 887 13.10 15.26 6.74
N ALA A 888 12.06 14.45 6.97
CA ALA A 888 11.08 14.69 8.02
C ALA A 888 11.76 14.80 9.40
N GLU A 889 12.75 13.95 9.67
CA GLU A 889 13.46 13.93 10.96
C GLU A 889 14.54 15.01 11.06
N CYS A 890 15.25 15.27 9.95
CA CYS A 890 16.50 16.03 9.93
C CYS A 890 16.38 17.40 9.25
N SER A 891 15.16 17.92 9.01
CA SER A 891 14.91 19.15 8.25
C SER A 891 15.76 20.34 8.71
N CYS A 892 15.74 20.68 10.01
CA CYS A 892 16.52 21.80 10.55
C CYS A 892 18.04 21.60 10.43
N LEU A 893 18.52 20.36 10.53
CA LEU A 893 19.94 20.05 10.33
C LEU A 893 20.32 20.25 8.86
N LEU A 894 19.51 19.72 7.94
CA LEU A 894 19.71 19.84 6.51
C LEU A 894 19.63 21.31 6.06
N GLU A 895 18.70 22.09 6.62
CA GLU A 895 18.57 23.52 6.40
C GLU A 895 19.85 24.26 6.80
N LYS A 896 20.39 23.98 7.99
CA LYS A 896 21.64 24.56 8.47
C LYS A 896 22.83 24.20 7.59
N GLU A 897 22.92 22.93 7.17
CA GLU A 897 23.99 22.46 6.29
C GLU A 897 23.88 23.06 4.88
N LEU A 898 22.67 23.25 4.37
CA LEU A 898 22.40 23.95 3.11
C LEU A 898 22.79 25.42 3.20
N LYS A 899 22.40 26.13 4.28
CA LYS A 899 22.84 27.52 4.56
C LYS A 899 24.36 27.62 4.63
N ARG A 900 25.04 26.65 5.24
CA ARG A 900 26.51 26.63 5.29
C ARG A 900 27.09 26.41 3.90
N PHE A 901 26.58 25.44 3.15
CA PHE A 901 27.05 25.12 1.82
C PHE A 901 26.94 26.31 0.85
N LEU A 902 25.79 26.99 0.83
CA LEU A 902 25.54 28.15 -0.04
C LEU A 902 26.44 29.36 0.28
N ARG A 903 26.90 29.48 1.53
CA ARG A 903 27.84 30.54 1.93
C ARG A 903 29.29 30.20 1.61
N ASP A 904 29.68 28.95 1.84
CA ASP A 904 31.10 28.58 1.91
C ASP A 904 31.65 27.97 0.60
N THR A 905 30.78 27.55 -0.33
CA THR A 905 31.19 26.73 -1.49
C THR A 905 31.00 27.47 -2.80
N LYS A 906 32.07 27.60 -3.60
CA LYS A 906 31.96 27.98 -5.02
C LYS A 906 31.48 26.75 -5.79
N VAL A 907 30.21 26.69 -6.17
CA VAL A 907 29.68 25.58 -6.96
C VAL A 907 30.17 25.70 -8.40
N SER A 908 31.05 24.79 -8.83
CA SER A 908 31.70 24.84 -10.15
C SER A 908 30.82 24.38 -11.32
N ASN A 909 29.69 23.72 -11.05
CA ASN A 909 28.75 23.24 -12.06
C ASN A 909 27.29 23.45 -11.62
N VAL A 910 26.56 24.29 -12.37
CA VAL A 910 25.16 24.63 -12.08
C VAL A 910 24.21 23.46 -12.32
N ASP A 911 24.52 22.54 -13.22
CA ASP A 911 23.68 21.36 -13.49
C ASP A 911 23.63 20.40 -12.30
N GLU A 912 24.74 20.25 -11.58
CA GLU A 912 24.80 19.43 -10.37
C GLU A 912 24.02 20.06 -9.22
N LEU A 913 24.00 21.40 -9.16
CA LEU A 913 23.18 22.15 -8.24
C LEU A 913 21.69 21.99 -8.58
N LEU A 914 21.29 22.23 -9.83
CA LEU A 914 19.90 22.06 -10.26
C LEU A 914 19.40 20.62 -10.04
N ASP A 915 20.23 19.61 -10.34
CA ASP A 915 19.91 18.21 -10.02
C ASP A 915 19.67 18.01 -8.52
N PHE A 916 20.52 18.59 -7.67
CA PHE A 916 20.38 18.48 -6.21
C PHE A 916 19.14 19.22 -5.68
N LEU A 917 18.89 20.43 -6.19
CA LEU A 917 17.77 21.29 -5.76
C LEU A 917 16.42 20.77 -6.22
N THR A 918 16.34 20.08 -7.36
CA THR A 918 15.10 19.49 -7.88
C THR A 918 14.68 18.20 -7.16
N TYR A 919 15.50 17.67 -6.24
CA TYR A 919 15.04 16.58 -5.37
C TYR A 919 14.00 17.12 -4.38
N ASN A 920 12.79 16.54 -4.42
CA ASN A 920 11.62 16.93 -3.63
C ASN A 920 11.91 17.34 -2.18
N GLY A 921 12.81 16.63 -1.48
CA GLY A 921 13.10 16.93 -0.09
C GLY A 921 13.94 18.18 0.13
N ILE A 922 15.00 18.37 -0.67
CA ILE A 922 15.79 19.60 -0.66
C ILE A 922 14.93 20.77 -1.13
N PHE A 923 14.12 20.51 -2.16
CA PHE A 923 13.17 21.44 -2.70
C PHE A 923 12.17 21.93 -1.63
N SER A 924 11.65 21.01 -0.82
CA SER A 924 10.76 21.33 0.30
C SER A 924 11.45 22.21 1.36
N ILE A 925 12.71 21.95 1.72
CA ILE A 925 13.43 22.83 2.66
C ILE A 925 13.54 24.25 2.08
N LEU A 926 13.90 24.36 0.80
CA LEU A 926 14.01 25.65 0.13
C LEU A 926 12.67 26.38 0.08
N SER A 927 11.57 25.67 -0.21
CA SER A 927 10.25 26.30 -0.36
C SER A 927 9.71 26.91 0.94
N HIS A 928 10.21 26.48 2.11
CA HIS A 928 9.74 26.94 3.42
C HIS A 928 10.58 28.05 4.05
N ASP A 929 11.77 28.38 3.50
CA ASP A 929 12.64 29.44 4.01
C ASP A 929 13.09 30.40 2.90
N GLU A 930 12.48 31.59 2.87
CA GLU A 930 12.83 32.65 1.93
C GLU A 930 14.31 33.05 2.02
N ASN A 931 14.92 32.97 3.21
CA ASN A 931 16.34 33.30 3.41
C ASN A 931 17.29 32.27 2.78
N LEU A 932 16.77 31.11 2.37
CA LEU A 932 17.49 30.09 1.63
C LEU A 932 17.18 30.15 0.15
N LEU A 933 15.89 30.23 -0.18
CA LEU A 933 15.36 30.26 -1.52
C LEU A 933 15.89 31.44 -2.33
N VAL A 934 15.80 32.66 -1.79
CA VAL A 934 16.15 33.88 -2.52
C VAL A 934 17.64 33.88 -2.91
N PRO A 935 18.59 33.55 -2.01
CA PRO A 935 19.99 33.38 -2.40
C PRO A 935 20.22 32.30 -3.45
N VAL A 936 19.49 31.18 -3.39
CA VAL A 936 19.57 30.11 -4.40
C VAL A 936 19.08 30.60 -5.75
N LEU A 937 17.94 31.28 -5.81
CA LEU A 937 17.42 31.86 -7.04
C LEU A 937 18.39 32.89 -7.62
N LYS A 938 18.95 33.77 -6.78
CA LYS A 938 20.00 34.71 -7.19
C LYS A 938 21.20 33.97 -7.76
N TYR A 939 21.67 32.93 -7.10
CA TYR A 939 22.83 32.15 -7.55
C TYR A 939 22.57 31.45 -8.89
N VAL A 940 21.43 30.75 -9.01
CA VAL A 940 20.99 30.08 -10.23
C VAL A 940 20.90 31.09 -11.37
N CYS A 941 20.20 32.21 -11.19
CA CYS A 941 20.00 33.18 -12.26
C CYS A 941 21.25 33.97 -12.67
N THR A 942 22.21 34.18 -11.75
CA THR A 942 23.43 34.98 -12.03
C THR A 942 24.65 34.15 -12.47
N GLN A 943 24.61 32.82 -12.33
CA GLN A 943 25.71 31.92 -12.71
C GLN A 943 25.34 30.95 -13.85
N LEU A 944 24.08 30.88 -14.29
CA LEU A 944 23.67 30.06 -15.43
C LEU A 944 24.10 30.69 -16.76
N ASN A 945 25.14 30.14 -17.40
CA ASN A 945 25.32 30.28 -18.85
C ASN A 945 24.56 29.14 -19.54
N ALA A 946 23.26 29.32 -19.78
CA ALA A 946 22.38 28.28 -20.31
C ALA A 946 22.53 28.08 -21.83
N ASP A 947 23.71 27.67 -22.31
CA ASP A 947 23.95 27.40 -23.74
C ASP A 947 23.44 26.03 -24.20
N ASP A 948 23.08 25.16 -23.25
CA ASP A 948 22.65 23.78 -23.43
C ASP A 948 21.12 23.62 -23.19
N GLN A 949 20.46 22.84 -24.06
CA GLN A 949 19.04 22.53 -23.99
C GLN A 949 18.68 21.65 -22.77
N GLU A 950 19.61 20.80 -22.31
CA GLU A 950 19.43 19.94 -21.14
C GLU A 950 19.40 20.76 -19.84
N THR A 951 20.35 21.69 -19.63
CA THR A 951 20.32 22.66 -18.52
C THR A 951 19.01 23.46 -18.48
N ASN A 952 18.52 23.93 -19.64
CA ASN A 952 17.24 24.64 -19.73
C ASN A 952 16.05 23.76 -19.31
N GLY A 953 16.02 22.48 -19.72
CA GLY A 953 14.98 21.54 -19.30
C GLY A 953 14.97 21.31 -17.78
N ARG A 954 16.15 21.24 -17.15
CA ARG A 954 16.29 21.08 -15.69
C ARG A 954 15.84 22.34 -14.95
N LEU A 955 16.19 23.51 -15.45
CA LEU A 955 15.78 24.80 -14.91
C LEU A 955 14.26 25.01 -15.00
N GLN A 956 13.65 24.70 -16.15
CA GLN A 956 12.19 24.71 -16.31
C GLN A 956 11.52 23.75 -15.32
N SER A 957 12.10 22.57 -15.07
CA SER A 957 11.59 21.62 -14.08
C SER A 957 11.68 22.18 -12.65
N PHE A 958 12.79 22.82 -12.29
CA PHE A 958 12.98 23.47 -11.00
C PHE A 958 11.99 24.63 -10.78
N ILE A 959 11.87 25.54 -11.74
CA ILE A 959 10.93 26.68 -11.68
C ILE A 959 9.49 26.18 -11.66
N GLY A 960 9.15 25.18 -12.47
CA GLY A 960 7.83 24.54 -12.47
C GLY A 960 7.46 23.95 -11.10
N ALA A 961 8.40 23.28 -10.42
CA ALA A 961 8.22 22.78 -9.06
C ALA A 961 8.07 23.92 -8.02
N LEU A 962 8.76 25.04 -8.23
CA LEU A 962 8.69 26.25 -7.40
C LEU A 962 7.35 26.92 -7.47
N CYS A 963 6.87 27.10 -8.69
CA CYS A 963 5.55 27.63 -8.94
C CYS A 963 4.46 26.75 -8.30
N SER A 964 4.60 25.42 -8.37
CA SER A 964 3.61 24.49 -7.82
C SER A 964 3.67 24.29 -6.30
N THR A 965 4.77 24.65 -5.62
CA THR A 965 4.96 24.36 -4.18
C THR A 965 5.01 25.61 -3.30
N ILE A 966 5.56 26.73 -3.78
CA ILE A 966 5.76 27.95 -2.98
C ILE A 966 4.51 28.83 -2.96
N TYR A 967 3.89 29.07 -4.10
CA TYR A 967 2.68 29.89 -4.18
C TYR A 967 1.48 29.34 -3.36
N PRO A 968 1.29 28.01 -3.21
CA PRO A 968 0.28 27.45 -2.32
C PRO A 968 0.53 27.65 -0.81
N LEU A 969 1.76 27.96 -0.37
CA LEU A 969 2.07 28.26 1.04
C LEU A 969 1.75 29.72 1.40
N GLY A 970 1.32 30.51 0.41
CA GLY A 970 1.04 31.94 0.48
C GLY A 970 2.00 32.70 -0.43
N VAL A 971 1.47 33.61 -1.25
CA VAL A 971 2.27 34.72 -1.78
C VAL A 971 2.94 35.40 -0.58
N PRO A 972 4.23 35.81 -0.63
CA PRO A 972 4.78 36.66 0.41
C PRO A 972 3.78 37.79 0.65
N SER A 973 3.28 37.90 1.88
CA SER A 973 2.40 39.01 2.28
C SER A 973 3.04 40.30 1.81
N GLN A 974 2.26 41.16 1.14
CA GLN A 974 2.66 42.44 0.54
C GLN A 974 3.94 43.03 1.19
N HIS A 975 5.01 43.11 0.41
CA HIS A 975 6.40 43.47 0.74
C HIS A 975 7.23 42.43 1.52
N SER A 976 8.10 41.73 0.79
CA SER A 976 9.29 41.06 1.34
C SER A 976 10.53 41.72 0.77
N GLU A 977 11.29 42.40 1.64
CA GLU A 977 12.52 43.11 1.27
C GLU A 977 13.52 42.21 0.53
N LEU A 978 13.54 40.91 0.86
CA LEU A 978 14.38 39.91 0.20
C LEU A 978 13.97 39.68 -1.26
N TRP A 979 12.67 39.53 -1.52
CA TRP A 979 12.15 39.35 -2.88
C TRP A 979 12.28 40.63 -3.70
N ASP A 980 12.03 41.79 -3.10
CA ASP A 980 12.22 43.09 -3.74
C ASP A 980 13.71 43.31 -4.11
N THR A 981 14.63 42.91 -3.23
CA THR A 981 16.08 42.96 -3.47
C THR A 981 16.50 41.97 -4.57
N LEU A 982 15.98 40.75 -4.57
CA LEU A 982 16.24 39.77 -5.61
C LEU A 982 15.83 40.31 -6.98
N LEU A 983 14.62 40.85 -7.07
CA LEU A 983 14.09 41.40 -8.33
C LEU A 983 14.99 42.55 -8.83
N ALA A 984 15.38 43.47 -7.94
CA ALA A 984 16.30 44.56 -8.29
C ALA A 984 17.66 44.05 -8.75
N ASP A 985 18.25 43.05 -8.05
CA ASP A 985 19.52 42.44 -8.42
C ASP A 985 19.46 41.74 -9.78
N LEU A 986 18.36 41.03 -10.07
CA LEU A 986 18.15 40.34 -11.34
C LEU A 986 17.96 41.33 -12.49
N ILE A 987 17.20 42.42 -12.28
CA ILE A 987 17.02 43.49 -13.26
C ILE A 987 18.38 44.13 -13.59
N ASP A 988 19.16 44.52 -12.56
CA ASP A 988 20.50 45.11 -12.75
C ASP A 988 21.46 44.14 -13.46
N HIS A 989 21.34 42.83 -13.20
CA HIS A 989 22.11 41.80 -13.90
C HIS A 989 21.71 41.66 -15.38
N VAL A 990 20.40 41.59 -15.66
CA VAL A 990 19.85 41.52 -17.03
C VAL A 990 20.20 42.78 -17.85
N GLU A 991 20.24 43.95 -17.21
CA GLU A 991 20.64 45.20 -17.88
C GLU A 991 22.14 45.25 -18.23
N LYS A 992 22.98 44.49 -17.51
CA LYS A 992 24.43 44.45 -17.69
C LYS A 992 24.91 43.34 -18.63
N ASP A 993 24.16 42.25 -18.78
CA ASP A 993 24.55 41.13 -19.62
C ASP A 993 24.01 41.25 -21.06
N ALA A 994 24.89 41.11 -22.05
CA ALA A 994 24.57 41.41 -23.46
C ALA A 994 23.74 40.31 -24.16
N MET A 995 23.49 39.17 -23.49
CA MET A 995 22.77 38.00 -23.99
C MET A 995 21.31 38.00 -23.48
N LYS A 996 20.47 38.82 -24.12
CA LYS A 996 19.15 39.30 -23.64
C LYS A 996 17.98 38.29 -23.56
N ASP A 997 18.10 37.04 -24.00
CA ASP A 997 16.90 36.19 -24.25
C ASP A 997 16.63 35.07 -23.24
N ARG A 998 17.55 34.71 -22.33
CA ARG A 998 17.40 33.49 -21.50
C ARG A 998 17.08 33.75 -20.02
N THR A 999 17.72 34.73 -19.39
CA THR A 999 17.42 35.16 -18.00
C THR A 999 16.05 35.83 -17.86
N LEU A 1000 15.49 36.33 -18.97
CA LEU A 1000 14.18 36.98 -19.05
C LEU A 1000 12.99 35.97 -19.05
N HIS A 1001 13.28 34.69 -19.28
CA HIS A 1001 12.27 33.62 -19.38
C HIS A 1001 12.10 32.85 -18.06
N ILE A 1002 13.09 32.96 -17.16
CA ILE A 1002 13.07 32.53 -15.75
C ILE A 1002 12.38 33.63 -14.94
#